data_AF-A0A182WV54-F1
#
_entry.id   AF-A0A182WV54-F1
#
_cell.length_a   1.000
_cell.length_b   1.000
_cell.length_c   1.000
_cell.angle_alpha   90.00
_cell.angle_beta   90.00
_cell.angle_gamma   90.00
#
_symmetry.space_group_name_H-M   'P 1'
#
loop_
_entity.id
_entity.type
_entity.pdbx_description
1 polymer ?
#
loop_
_entity_poly.entity_id
_entity_poly.type
_entity_poly.pdbx_seq_one_letter_code
_entity_poly.pdbx_strand_id
1 'polypeptide(L)'
;MEGLPKLPGNDFANRMRQKHHVPQSFKYVNGYPIPVRPECGLGGERLNEDSIQFCPEPNGGVNDTVLYDPILTYGRVRHLPVKPYRPHFVLYDQKTLKFNAFFRQAVPESATETFRIRYVHILYFLEDDTMTVLEPTIENCGYPQGRLVRRGRKLKNADREEFYHWKDLNIGIDVEMHGYVFHITDCDAYTKEFLLSNGIELNEIELLPPDPAMNERSISQRQSFRHHKMYPVPDDKLRKYLEYQGKVLHFDCVLDERDREGGELMTYKLFYYLEDDTVSIKELKENQEGRDYFPMLLRKQKLPKNWKENPVSHPSIFLEKTDAEVSEYYSPKDLIVGTTIFVYGRKFLLLDCDGFTRCYYEKALKLTQPDRVRLDSSPKRAPRLEVPSYLGLGTPEDSLASYHSLVPKSPKKDVITYLVNVNKFLRYGCVLDTAHPEDKIRKFVLSLSLADGTITIMESSVDNSGIRGGRFLSPRKVWLPGCNPDEPEYYTAKDLHIGATVVVFAHRFKIVSADLYVYRYMQAYPEIFSPIAIDSVRNFLLAEGHLKDDLRRATEEEYQKLEQSDGPSEQGEVQKRLAGFQIGDSNGASPAPIASPRASPVPYGDAQATPFAEPPEHPCPHPIIPDEELRKAYHTNEPDELAIQAYNVPDDPTFSRQGSPKKGSKSVHFQDDC
;
A
#
# COMPACT_ATOMS: atom_id res chain seq x y z
N MET A 1 -57.94 -5.29 -116.01
CA MET A 1 -59.25 -5.62 -116.62
C MET A 1 -60.30 -5.47 -115.55
N GLU A 2 -60.68 -4.23 -115.24
CA GLU A 2 -61.78 -3.96 -114.32
C GLU A 2 -63.05 -3.72 -115.15
N GLY A 3 -64.16 -4.33 -114.73
CA GLY A 3 -65.49 -4.07 -115.30
C GLY A 3 -66.00 -5.03 -116.39
N LEU A 4 -65.28 -6.11 -116.74
CA LEU A 4 -65.81 -7.11 -117.68
C LEU A 4 -66.72 -8.14 -116.96
N PRO A 5 -67.91 -8.46 -117.51
CA PRO A 5 -68.79 -9.47 -116.93
C PRO A 5 -68.17 -10.86 -117.04
N LYS A 6 -68.28 -11.65 -115.96
CA LYS A 6 -67.76 -13.03 -115.84
C LYS A 6 -68.58 -14.05 -116.65
N LEU A 7 -68.82 -13.75 -117.92
CA LEU A 7 -69.47 -14.64 -118.89
C LEU A 7 -68.41 -15.50 -119.60
N PRO A 8 -68.72 -16.75 -119.98
CA PRO A 8 -67.79 -17.62 -120.70
C PRO A 8 -67.28 -16.91 -121.98
N GLY A 9 -65.97 -16.78 -122.11
CA GLY A 9 -65.31 -16.09 -123.25
C GLY A 9 -64.57 -14.80 -122.88
N ASN A 10 -64.90 -14.17 -121.75
CA ASN A 10 -64.22 -12.97 -121.24
C ASN A 10 -63.13 -13.28 -120.19
N ASP A 11 -62.65 -14.53 -120.15
CA ASP A 11 -61.59 -14.96 -119.24
C ASP A 11 -60.35 -15.39 -120.04
N PHE A 12 -59.22 -14.74 -119.77
CA PHE A 12 -57.97 -15.00 -120.47
C PHE A 12 -57.20 -16.09 -119.72
N ALA A 13 -57.52 -17.36 -120.01
CA ALA A 13 -56.79 -18.48 -119.44
C ALA A 13 -55.30 -18.41 -119.85
N ASN A 14 -54.41 -18.26 -118.88
CA ASN A 14 -52.96 -18.19 -119.11
C ASN A 14 -52.42 -19.58 -119.49
N ARG A 15 -52.42 -19.90 -120.80
CA ARG A 15 -51.98 -21.21 -121.34
C ARG A 15 -50.47 -21.45 -121.28
N MET A 16 -49.67 -20.44 -120.92
CA MET A 16 -48.20 -20.54 -120.81
C MET A 16 -47.72 -20.98 -119.42
N ARG A 17 -48.65 -21.37 -118.55
CA ARG A 17 -48.37 -21.69 -117.15
C ARG A 17 -47.68 -23.04 -117.00
N GLN A 18 -46.51 -23.06 -116.35
CA GLN A 18 -45.71 -24.28 -116.17
C GLN A 18 -45.87 -24.96 -114.80
N LYS A 19 -46.36 -24.25 -113.77
CA LYS A 19 -46.52 -24.76 -112.41
C LYS A 19 -48.00 -24.84 -112.01
N HIS A 20 -48.44 -26.03 -111.58
CA HIS A 20 -49.84 -26.34 -111.27
C HIS A 20 -50.05 -26.93 -109.86
N HIS A 21 -49.07 -26.80 -108.96
CA HIS A 21 -49.19 -27.33 -107.61
C HIS A 21 -50.30 -26.61 -106.82
N VAL A 22 -51.10 -27.38 -106.07
CA VAL A 22 -52.20 -26.85 -105.24
C VAL A 22 -51.68 -26.72 -103.80
N PRO A 23 -51.88 -25.58 -103.12
CA PRO A 23 -51.52 -25.45 -101.72
C PRO A 23 -52.38 -26.37 -100.85
N GLN A 24 -51.76 -27.01 -99.85
CA GLN A 24 -52.46 -27.90 -98.94
C GLN A 24 -53.26 -27.11 -97.91
N SER A 25 -54.56 -26.92 -98.18
CA SER A 25 -55.50 -26.20 -97.30
C SER A 25 -56.19 -27.09 -96.25
N PHE A 26 -55.93 -28.39 -96.25
CA PHE A 26 -56.46 -29.32 -95.25
C PHE A 26 -55.35 -30.24 -94.73
N LYS A 27 -55.18 -30.28 -93.41
CA LYS A 27 -54.18 -31.12 -92.73
C LYS A 27 -54.84 -31.94 -91.63
N TYR A 28 -54.37 -33.17 -91.42
CA TYR A 28 -54.74 -33.96 -90.24
C TYR A 28 -53.60 -33.89 -89.24
N VAL A 29 -53.91 -33.50 -88.01
CA VAL A 29 -52.96 -33.51 -86.88
C VAL A 29 -53.57 -34.32 -85.76
N ASN A 30 -52.88 -35.40 -85.36
CA ASN A 30 -53.31 -36.31 -84.28
C ASN A 30 -54.75 -36.83 -84.44
N GLY A 31 -55.17 -37.14 -85.67
CA GLY A 31 -56.48 -37.73 -85.98
C GLY A 31 -57.62 -36.73 -86.24
N TYR A 32 -57.38 -35.42 -86.10
CA TYR A 32 -58.40 -34.39 -86.35
C TYR A 32 -58.14 -33.62 -87.65
N PRO A 33 -59.16 -33.40 -88.50
CA PRO A 33 -59.05 -32.56 -89.69
C PRO A 33 -59.02 -31.08 -89.29
N ILE A 34 -57.98 -30.36 -89.71
CA ILE A 34 -57.80 -28.93 -89.49
C ILE A 34 -57.77 -28.22 -90.85
N PRO A 35 -58.71 -27.30 -91.13
CA PRO A 35 -58.64 -26.43 -92.29
C PRO A 35 -57.54 -25.37 -92.07
N VAL A 36 -56.64 -25.24 -93.03
CA VAL A 36 -55.54 -24.27 -93.06
C VAL A 36 -55.77 -23.33 -94.24
N ARG A 37 -55.67 -22.01 -94.02
CA ARG A 37 -55.79 -21.05 -95.12
C ARG A 37 -54.61 -21.21 -96.09
N PRO A 38 -54.84 -21.28 -97.42
CA PRO A 38 -53.75 -21.33 -98.38
C PRO A 38 -52.95 -20.02 -98.33
N GLU A 39 -51.63 -20.11 -98.30
CA GLU A 39 -50.70 -18.96 -98.28
C GLU A 39 -50.31 -18.48 -99.68
N CYS A 40 -50.56 -19.30 -100.70
CA CYS A 40 -50.36 -18.95 -102.10
C CYS A 40 -51.52 -19.50 -102.95
N GLY A 41 -51.71 -18.93 -104.14
CA GLY A 41 -52.59 -19.48 -105.16
C GLY A 41 -52.00 -20.74 -105.78
N LEU A 42 -52.72 -21.29 -106.76
CA LEU A 42 -52.22 -22.39 -107.58
C LEU A 42 -50.80 -22.02 -108.10
N GLY A 43 -49.91 -22.99 -108.23
CA GLY A 43 -48.60 -22.81 -108.85
C GLY A 43 -47.65 -21.83 -108.14
N GLY A 44 -47.99 -21.39 -106.93
CA GLY A 44 -47.21 -20.46 -106.12
C GLY A 44 -47.43 -18.99 -106.49
N GLU A 45 -48.48 -18.67 -107.25
CA GLU A 45 -48.90 -17.30 -107.51
C GLU A 45 -49.40 -16.64 -106.23
N ARG A 46 -49.30 -15.30 -106.10
CA ARG A 46 -49.85 -14.59 -104.93
C ARG A 46 -51.38 -14.68 -104.95
N LEU A 47 -52.00 -14.86 -103.78
CA LEU A 47 -53.46 -14.76 -103.66
C LEU A 47 -53.92 -13.35 -103.99
N ASN A 48 -55.09 -13.21 -104.61
CA ASN A 48 -55.65 -11.91 -104.97
C ASN A 48 -55.91 -11.01 -103.74
N GLU A 49 -56.14 -11.61 -102.57
CA GLU A 49 -56.36 -10.94 -101.28
C GLU A 49 -55.09 -10.30 -100.70
N ASP A 50 -53.90 -10.77 -101.09
CA ASP A 50 -52.59 -10.23 -100.67
C ASP A 50 -52.02 -9.20 -101.67
N SER A 51 -52.79 -8.86 -102.71
CA SER A 51 -52.42 -7.79 -103.63
C SER A 51 -52.79 -6.44 -103.02
N ILE A 52 -51.90 -5.44 -103.19
CA ILE A 52 -52.01 -4.10 -102.58
C ILE A 52 -53.34 -3.40 -102.89
N GLN A 53 -54.07 -3.85 -103.92
CA GLN A 53 -55.37 -3.32 -104.34
C GLN A 53 -56.56 -3.79 -103.47
N PHE A 54 -56.40 -4.85 -102.64
CA PHE A 54 -57.48 -5.43 -101.83
C PHE A 54 -57.25 -5.35 -100.33
N CYS A 55 -56.24 -4.61 -99.85
CA CYS A 55 -56.16 -4.24 -98.44
C CYS A 55 -57.30 -3.25 -98.12
N PRO A 56 -58.30 -3.60 -97.29
CA PRO A 56 -59.29 -2.63 -96.86
C PRO A 56 -58.62 -1.73 -95.82
N GLU A 57 -58.44 -0.45 -96.11
CA GLU A 57 -58.15 0.55 -95.08
C GLU A 57 -59.39 0.67 -94.16
N PRO A 58 -59.28 0.49 -92.83
CA PRO A 58 -60.42 0.67 -91.96
C PRO A 58 -60.61 2.10 -91.47
N ASN A 59 -59.82 3.09 -91.87
CA ASN A 59 -60.12 4.52 -91.66
C ASN A 59 -59.12 5.40 -92.43
N GLY A 60 -59.64 6.23 -93.34
CA GLY A 60 -58.84 7.15 -94.15
C GLY A 60 -57.88 8.00 -93.32
N GLY A 61 -56.59 7.82 -93.58
CA GLY A 61 -55.52 8.51 -92.88
C GLY A 61 -54.17 8.05 -93.41
N VAL A 62 -53.61 8.84 -94.32
CA VAL A 62 -52.23 8.74 -94.80
C VAL A 62 -51.30 8.68 -93.57
N ASN A 63 -50.50 7.61 -93.41
CA ASN A 63 -49.12 7.62 -92.87
C ASN A 63 -48.54 6.20 -92.67
N ASP A 64 -47.79 5.76 -93.67
CA ASP A 64 -46.45 5.13 -93.60
C ASP A 64 -46.13 4.18 -92.42
N THR A 65 -46.55 2.91 -92.52
CA THR A 65 -46.31 1.82 -91.54
C THR A 65 -44.90 1.22 -91.54
N VAL A 66 -43.88 1.94 -92.02
CA VAL A 66 -42.47 1.48 -91.96
C VAL A 66 -41.70 2.10 -90.79
N LEU A 67 -42.27 3.09 -90.09
CA LEU A 67 -41.55 3.88 -89.07
C LEU A 67 -41.88 3.55 -87.59
N TYR A 68 -42.77 2.62 -87.29
CA TYR A 68 -43.06 2.26 -85.90
C TYR A 68 -43.34 0.76 -85.73
N ASP A 69 -42.27 -0.03 -85.61
CA ASP A 69 -42.36 -1.41 -85.12
C ASP A 69 -42.07 -1.42 -83.60
N PRO A 70 -43.08 -1.59 -82.72
CA PRO A 70 -42.92 -1.54 -81.26
C PRO A 70 -42.00 -2.63 -80.70
N ILE A 71 -41.63 -3.63 -81.52
CA ILE A 71 -40.64 -4.67 -81.18
C ILE A 71 -39.23 -4.09 -81.04
N LEU A 72 -38.91 -3.00 -81.76
CA LEU A 72 -37.61 -2.32 -81.70
C LEU A 72 -37.45 -1.46 -80.44
N THR A 73 -38.55 -0.97 -79.85
CA THR A 73 -38.52 -0.07 -78.68
C THR A 73 -38.60 -0.83 -77.35
N TYR A 74 -39.36 -1.93 -77.28
CA TYR A 74 -39.62 -2.65 -76.02
C TYR A 74 -39.17 -4.12 -76.00
N GLY A 75 -38.62 -4.64 -77.11
CA GLY A 75 -38.22 -6.04 -77.25
C GLY A 75 -39.42 -7.00 -77.33
N ARG A 76 -39.18 -8.25 -77.76
CA ARG A 76 -40.24 -9.29 -77.81
C ARG A 76 -40.71 -9.64 -76.40
N VAL A 77 -42.01 -9.50 -76.15
CA VAL A 77 -42.65 -9.98 -74.92
C VAL A 77 -42.39 -11.47 -74.76
N ARG A 78 -41.70 -11.87 -73.69
CA ARG A 78 -41.52 -13.29 -73.35
C ARG A 78 -42.90 -13.88 -73.04
N HIS A 79 -43.32 -14.90 -73.78
CA HIS A 79 -44.52 -15.67 -73.42
C HIS A 79 -44.34 -16.23 -72.01
N LEU A 80 -45.24 -15.87 -71.10
CA LEU A 80 -45.27 -16.47 -69.76
C LEU A 80 -45.42 -17.99 -69.92
N PRO A 81 -44.53 -18.80 -69.34
CA PRO A 81 -44.67 -20.25 -69.44
C PRO A 81 -46.00 -20.66 -68.82
N VAL A 82 -46.86 -21.31 -69.61
CA VAL A 82 -48.12 -21.89 -69.12
C VAL A 82 -47.75 -22.92 -68.06
N LYS A 83 -48.15 -22.69 -66.80
CA LYS A 83 -47.88 -23.65 -65.71
C LYS A 83 -48.62 -24.96 -66.04
N PRO A 84 -47.93 -26.12 -66.06
CA PRO A 84 -48.59 -27.39 -66.32
C PRO A 84 -49.62 -27.66 -65.21
N TYR A 85 -50.81 -28.13 -65.60
CA TYR A 85 -51.87 -28.54 -64.67
C TYR A 85 -51.36 -29.68 -63.78
N ARG A 86 -51.43 -29.48 -62.46
CA ARG A 86 -51.11 -30.50 -61.46
C ARG A 86 -52.40 -30.88 -60.72
N PRO A 87 -52.75 -32.17 -60.66
CA PRO A 87 -53.93 -32.61 -59.92
C PRO A 87 -53.76 -32.40 -58.40
N HIS A 88 -54.87 -32.31 -57.68
CA HIS A 88 -54.92 -31.94 -56.25
C HIS A 88 -54.00 -32.79 -55.37
N PHE A 89 -54.04 -34.12 -55.53
CA PHE A 89 -53.22 -35.05 -54.75
C PHE A 89 -51.71 -34.85 -54.97
N VAL A 90 -51.27 -34.40 -56.15
CA VAL A 90 -49.86 -34.09 -56.44
C VAL A 90 -49.48 -32.71 -55.92
N LEU A 91 -50.41 -31.76 -55.93
CA LEU A 91 -50.16 -30.39 -55.47
C LEU A 91 -50.00 -30.33 -53.94
N TYR A 92 -50.75 -31.19 -53.24
CA TYR A 92 -50.80 -31.29 -51.78
C TYR A 92 -50.14 -32.53 -51.19
N ASP A 93 -49.37 -33.27 -51.99
CA ASP A 93 -48.59 -34.41 -51.51
C ASP A 93 -47.72 -34.01 -50.31
N GLN A 94 -47.78 -34.80 -49.24
CA GLN A 94 -47.10 -34.60 -47.95
C GLN A 94 -47.41 -33.29 -47.21
N LYS A 95 -48.37 -32.48 -47.70
CA LYS A 95 -48.81 -31.27 -47.01
C LYS A 95 -49.90 -31.62 -46.01
N THR A 96 -49.62 -31.39 -44.73
CA THR A 96 -50.54 -31.69 -43.64
C THR A 96 -50.70 -30.48 -42.74
N LEU A 97 -51.93 -30.24 -42.29
CA LEU A 97 -52.21 -29.22 -41.30
C LEU A 97 -52.24 -29.84 -39.92
N LYS A 98 -51.41 -29.34 -39.01
CA LYS A 98 -51.35 -29.74 -37.61
C LYS A 98 -51.95 -28.68 -36.70
N PHE A 99 -52.93 -29.09 -35.90
CA PHE A 99 -53.53 -28.30 -34.83
C PHE A 99 -53.24 -28.94 -33.47
N ASN A 100 -52.87 -28.13 -32.49
CA ASN A 100 -52.73 -28.54 -31.09
C ASN A 100 -54.09 -28.36 -30.40
N ALA A 101 -54.60 -29.42 -29.81
CA ALA A 101 -55.91 -29.45 -29.16
C ALA A 101 -55.83 -30.21 -27.83
N PHE A 102 -56.87 -30.08 -27.01
CA PHE A 102 -57.05 -30.93 -25.84
C PHE A 102 -58.50 -31.38 -25.72
N PHE A 103 -58.71 -32.42 -24.93
CA PHE A 103 -60.06 -32.79 -24.49
C PHE A 103 -60.04 -33.18 -23.02
N ARG A 104 -61.16 -32.97 -22.33
CA ARG A 104 -61.33 -33.31 -20.92
C ARG A 104 -61.91 -34.71 -20.78
N GLN A 105 -61.24 -35.58 -20.04
CA GLN A 105 -61.71 -36.92 -19.72
C GLN A 105 -62.07 -36.98 -18.23
N ALA A 106 -63.32 -37.33 -17.91
CA ALA A 106 -63.75 -37.52 -16.52
C ALA A 106 -63.13 -38.80 -15.92
N VAL A 107 -62.70 -38.74 -14.66
CA VAL A 107 -62.09 -39.86 -13.93
C VAL A 107 -62.78 -40.00 -12.58
N PRO A 108 -63.89 -40.75 -12.49
CA PRO A 108 -64.68 -40.83 -11.26
C PRO A 108 -64.04 -41.70 -10.16
N GLU A 109 -63.14 -42.62 -10.52
CA GLU A 109 -62.64 -43.66 -9.61
C GLU A 109 -61.33 -43.33 -8.88
N SER A 110 -60.73 -42.16 -9.14
CA SER A 110 -59.43 -41.80 -8.55
C SER A 110 -59.59 -40.91 -7.32
N ALA A 111 -58.76 -41.14 -6.29
CA ALA A 111 -58.73 -40.31 -5.08
C ALA A 111 -57.98 -38.98 -5.28
N THR A 112 -57.16 -38.86 -6.33
CA THR A 112 -56.25 -37.73 -6.57
C THR A 112 -56.77 -36.76 -7.63
N GLU A 113 -57.44 -37.24 -8.67
CA GLU A 113 -57.95 -36.43 -9.79
C GLU A 113 -59.44 -36.72 -10.09
N THR A 114 -60.24 -35.67 -10.31
CA THR A 114 -61.66 -35.78 -10.72
C THR A 114 -61.84 -35.81 -12.24
N PHE A 115 -60.92 -35.15 -12.95
CA PHE A 115 -60.86 -35.13 -14.41
C PHE A 115 -59.39 -34.96 -14.83
N ARG A 116 -59.04 -35.46 -16.01
CA ARG A 116 -57.73 -35.31 -16.62
C ARG A 116 -57.83 -34.58 -17.95
N ILE A 117 -56.79 -33.84 -18.30
CA ILE A 117 -56.70 -33.12 -19.56
C ILE A 117 -55.72 -33.87 -20.46
N ARG A 118 -56.19 -34.32 -21.64
CA ARG A 118 -55.36 -35.03 -22.62
C ARG A 118 -55.06 -34.14 -23.80
N TYR A 119 -53.79 -33.80 -23.97
CA TYR A 119 -53.29 -33.04 -25.10
C TYR A 119 -53.22 -33.92 -26.34
N VAL A 120 -53.66 -33.42 -27.48
CA VAL A 120 -53.67 -34.15 -28.76
C VAL A 120 -53.28 -33.23 -29.90
N HIS A 121 -52.77 -33.82 -30.98
CA HIS A 121 -52.53 -33.17 -32.24
C HIS A 121 -53.54 -33.67 -33.27
N ILE A 122 -54.31 -32.77 -33.86
CA ILE A 122 -55.20 -33.06 -34.98
C ILE A 122 -54.40 -32.80 -36.26
N LEU A 123 -54.21 -33.84 -37.07
CA LEU A 123 -53.60 -33.73 -38.39
C LEU A 123 -54.67 -33.84 -39.48
N TYR A 124 -54.73 -32.84 -40.36
CA TYR A 124 -55.55 -32.81 -41.57
C TYR A 124 -54.65 -32.98 -42.79
N PHE A 125 -54.93 -33.96 -43.64
CA PHE A 125 -54.15 -34.24 -44.85
C PHE A 125 -54.80 -33.51 -46.03
N LEU A 126 -54.09 -32.54 -46.62
CA LEU A 126 -54.60 -31.74 -47.74
C LEU A 126 -54.69 -32.54 -49.05
N GLU A 127 -54.02 -33.68 -49.13
CA GLU A 127 -54.04 -34.56 -50.31
C GLU A 127 -55.45 -35.12 -50.59
N ASP A 128 -56.13 -35.59 -49.54
CA ASP A 128 -57.36 -36.41 -49.61
C ASP A 128 -58.47 -35.99 -48.64
N ASP A 129 -58.34 -34.82 -47.98
CA ASP A 129 -59.31 -34.29 -47.01
C ASP A 129 -59.63 -35.27 -45.86
N THR A 130 -58.59 -35.95 -45.36
CA THR A 130 -58.71 -36.88 -44.23
C THR A 130 -58.10 -36.31 -42.96
N MET A 131 -58.57 -36.80 -41.80
CA MET A 131 -58.05 -36.36 -40.50
C MET A 131 -57.66 -37.53 -39.59
N THR A 132 -56.68 -37.28 -38.74
CA THR A 132 -56.23 -38.16 -37.63
C THR A 132 -56.07 -37.35 -36.35
N VAL A 133 -56.26 -37.99 -35.21
CA VAL A 133 -55.92 -37.42 -33.90
C VAL A 133 -54.86 -38.28 -33.24
N LEU A 134 -53.73 -37.66 -32.89
CA LEU A 134 -52.55 -38.29 -32.30
C LEU A 134 -52.27 -37.65 -30.94
N GLU A 135 -52.23 -38.47 -29.90
CA GLU A 135 -51.74 -38.05 -28.60
C GLU A 135 -50.21 -38.19 -28.54
N PRO A 136 -49.47 -37.13 -28.14
CA PRO A 136 -48.04 -37.20 -27.96
C PRO A 136 -47.69 -38.13 -26.79
N THR A 137 -46.52 -38.78 -26.88
CA THR A 137 -46.03 -39.67 -25.82
C THR A 137 -45.47 -38.83 -24.67
N ILE A 138 -46.07 -38.99 -23.49
CA ILE A 138 -45.63 -38.36 -22.24
C ILE A 138 -45.15 -39.47 -21.30
N GLU A 139 -43.91 -39.35 -20.83
CA GLU A 139 -43.32 -40.33 -19.92
C GLU A 139 -44.13 -40.45 -18.62
N ASN A 140 -44.24 -41.66 -18.08
CA ASN A 140 -44.91 -41.96 -16.80
C ASN A 140 -46.41 -41.61 -16.75
N CYS A 141 -47.09 -41.47 -17.89
CA CYS A 141 -48.49 -41.04 -17.93
C CYS A 141 -49.50 -42.08 -17.45
N GLY A 142 -49.13 -43.37 -17.44
CA GLY A 142 -49.93 -44.44 -16.82
C GLY A 142 -51.15 -44.92 -17.62
N TYR A 143 -51.33 -44.46 -18.87
CA TYR A 143 -52.40 -44.91 -19.77
C TYR A 143 -51.88 -45.06 -21.22
N PRO A 144 -52.55 -45.85 -22.08
CA PRO A 144 -52.11 -46.03 -23.46
C PRO A 144 -52.22 -44.72 -24.26
N GLN A 145 -51.11 -44.34 -24.89
CA GLN A 145 -50.95 -43.13 -25.70
C GLN A 145 -50.75 -43.47 -27.18
N GLY A 146 -50.82 -42.46 -28.03
CA GLY A 146 -50.57 -42.56 -29.46
C GLY A 146 -51.81 -42.23 -30.29
N ARG A 147 -52.13 -43.07 -31.29
CA ARG A 147 -53.20 -42.75 -32.24
C ARG A 147 -54.59 -42.98 -31.64
N LEU A 148 -55.27 -41.89 -31.29
CA LEU A 148 -56.63 -41.91 -30.75
C LEU A 148 -57.67 -42.08 -31.85
N VAL A 149 -57.51 -41.40 -32.99
CA VAL A 149 -58.44 -41.48 -34.13
C VAL A 149 -57.67 -41.88 -35.40
N ARG A 150 -58.11 -42.97 -36.04
CA ARG A 150 -57.54 -43.47 -37.32
C ARG A 150 -57.79 -42.50 -38.48
N ARG A 151 -56.91 -42.51 -39.48
CA ARG A 151 -57.00 -41.63 -40.67
C ARG A 151 -58.28 -41.94 -41.44
N GLY A 152 -59.02 -40.90 -41.79
CA GLY A 152 -60.21 -41.00 -42.62
C GLY A 152 -60.98 -39.70 -42.65
N ARG A 153 -61.95 -39.58 -43.55
CA ARG A 153 -62.84 -38.42 -43.60
C ARG A 153 -63.75 -38.46 -42.37
N LYS A 154 -63.83 -37.34 -41.64
CA LYS A 154 -64.57 -37.26 -40.37
C LYS A 154 -65.85 -36.47 -40.59
N LEU A 155 -66.95 -37.02 -40.09
CA LEU A 155 -68.27 -36.38 -40.15
C LEU A 155 -68.34 -35.27 -39.11
N LYS A 156 -68.77 -34.09 -39.53
CA LYS A 156 -69.06 -32.92 -38.70
C LYS A 156 -70.39 -33.07 -37.97
N ASN A 157 -71.40 -33.53 -38.70
CA ASN A 157 -72.74 -33.78 -38.18
C ASN A 157 -73.16 -35.21 -38.54
N ALA A 158 -73.64 -35.99 -37.57
CA ALA A 158 -74.13 -37.35 -37.80
C ALA A 158 -75.36 -37.38 -38.74
N ASP A 159 -76.17 -36.32 -38.76
CA ASP A 159 -77.46 -36.29 -39.47
C ASP A 159 -77.39 -35.79 -40.92
N ARG A 160 -76.32 -35.09 -41.31
CA ARG A 160 -76.24 -34.37 -42.61
C ARG A 160 -75.17 -34.88 -43.58
N GLU A 161 -74.45 -35.95 -43.23
CA GLU A 161 -73.33 -36.51 -44.02
C GLU A 161 -72.28 -35.46 -44.45
N GLU A 162 -72.10 -34.40 -43.65
CA GLU A 162 -71.15 -33.33 -43.93
C GLU A 162 -69.79 -33.67 -43.32
N PHE A 163 -68.73 -33.58 -44.12
CA PHE A 163 -67.36 -33.86 -43.67
C PHE A 163 -66.66 -32.58 -43.23
N TYR A 164 -65.76 -32.70 -42.25
CA TYR A 164 -64.87 -31.59 -41.89
C TYR A 164 -63.99 -31.21 -43.07
N HIS A 165 -63.96 -29.91 -43.37
CA HIS A 165 -63.03 -29.32 -44.30
C HIS A 165 -62.00 -28.50 -43.50
N TRP A 166 -60.82 -28.25 -44.07
CA TRP A 166 -59.81 -27.39 -43.43
C TRP A 166 -60.30 -25.95 -43.18
N LYS A 167 -61.42 -25.54 -43.80
CA LYS A 167 -62.05 -24.23 -43.61
C LYS A 167 -62.88 -24.16 -42.33
N ASP A 168 -63.28 -25.29 -41.79
CA ASP A 168 -64.05 -25.39 -40.55
C ASP A 168 -63.15 -25.41 -39.29
N LEU A 169 -61.82 -25.47 -39.49
CA LEU A 169 -60.84 -25.60 -38.41
C LEU A 169 -60.17 -24.24 -38.17
N ASN A 170 -60.38 -23.68 -36.99
CA ASN A 170 -59.70 -22.48 -36.51
C ASN A 170 -59.36 -22.66 -35.03
N ILE A 171 -58.51 -21.79 -34.50
CA ILE A 171 -58.17 -21.72 -33.08
C ILE A 171 -59.43 -21.34 -32.27
N GLY A 172 -59.64 -21.97 -31.12
CA GLY A 172 -60.81 -21.78 -30.25
C GLY A 172 -62.08 -22.53 -30.69
N ILE A 173 -62.02 -23.33 -31.75
CA ILE A 173 -63.16 -24.13 -32.24
C ILE A 173 -63.14 -25.54 -31.62
N ASP A 174 -64.31 -25.98 -31.18
CA ASP A 174 -64.58 -27.35 -30.73
C ASP A 174 -64.89 -28.27 -31.92
N VAL A 175 -64.13 -29.35 -32.04
CA VAL A 175 -64.24 -30.34 -33.10
C VAL A 175 -64.67 -31.67 -32.50
N GLU A 176 -65.88 -32.11 -32.83
CA GLU A 176 -66.41 -33.39 -32.38
C GLU A 176 -66.03 -34.52 -33.34
N MET A 177 -65.41 -35.59 -32.83
CA MET A 177 -65.16 -36.82 -33.57
C MET A 177 -65.37 -38.05 -32.67
N HIS A 178 -66.18 -39.01 -33.12
CA HIS A 178 -66.43 -40.27 -32.39
C HIS A 178 -66.87 -40.08 -30.93
N GLY A 179 -67.67 -39.03 -30.67
CA GLY A 179 -68.17 -38.70 -29.33
C GLY A 179 -67.17 -37.99 -28.41
N TYR A 180 -65.97 -37.67 -28.91
CA TYR A 180 -65.01 -36.81 -28.20
C TYR A 180 -65.06 -35.40 -28.79
N VAL A 181 -65.10 -34.40 -27.91
CA VAL A 181 -65.02 -32.99 -28.28
C VAL A 181 -63.58 -32.51 -28.04
N PHE A 182 -62.89 -32.16 -29.12
CA PHE A 182 -61.52 -31.65 -29.09
C PHE A 182 -61.52 -30.14 -29.26
N HIS A 183 -60.96 -29.43 -28.28
CA HIS A 183 -60.84 -27.98 -28.33
C HIS A 183 -59.50 -27.58 -28.94
N ILE A 184 -59.49 -26.87 -30.07
CA ILE A 184 -58.27 -26.42 -30.73
C ILE A 184 -57.73 -25.18 -30.03
N THR A 185 -56.47 -25.23 -29.61
CA THR A 185 -55.80 -24.14 -28.85
C THR A 185 -54.74 -23.40 -29.66
N ASP A 186 -54.01 -24.11 -30.50
CA ASP A 186 -52.88 -23.58 -31.25
C ASP A 186 -52.71 -24.34 -32.57
N CYS A 187 -51.94 -23.79 -33.50
CA CYS A 187 -51.71 -24.36 -34.82
C CYS A 187 -50.23 -24.24 -35.21
N ASP A 188 -49.72 -25.21 -35.97
CA ASP A 188 -48.32 -25.22 -36.40
C ASP A 188 -47.99 -24.06 -37.36
N ALA A 189 -46.72 -23.66 -37.43
CA ALA A 189 -46.29 -22.51 -38.24
C ALA A 189 -46.71 -22.63 -39.72
N TYR A 190 -46.58 -23.83 -40.29
CA TYR A 190 -47.03 -24.11 -41.66
C TYR A 190 -48.55 -23.93 -41.83
N THR A 191 -49.33 -24.37 -40.84
CA THR A 191 -50.79 -24.22 -40.90
C THR A 191 -51.23 -22.79 -40.81
N LYS A 192 -50.52 -22.00 -40.01
CA LYS A 192 -50.77 -20.58 -39.87
C LYS A 192 -50.58 -19.85 -41.20
N GLU A 193 -49.45 -20.09 -41.87
CA GLU A 193 -49.18 -19.52 -43.19
C GLU A 193 -50.16 -20.02 -44.25
N PHE A 194 -50.53 -21.30 -44.20
CA PHE A 194 -51.50 -21.88 -45.14
C PHE A 194 -52.89 -21.26 -45.00
N LEU A 195 -53.40 -21.12 -43.77
CA LEU A 195 -54.73 -20.55 -43.53
C LEU A 195 -54.76 -19.06 -43.89
N LEU A 196 -53.73 -18.30 -43.51
CA LEU A 196 -53.60 -16.88 -43.88
C LEU A 196 -53.50 -16.66 -45.39
N SER A 197 -52.70 -17.49 -46.10
CA SER A 197 -52.57 -17.39 -47.56
C SER A 197 -53.84 -17.76 -48.32
N ASN A 198 -54.71 -18.58 -47.72
CA ASN A 198 -56.04 -18.91 -48.25
C ASN A 198 -57.15 -17.96 -47.75
N GLY A 199 -56.80 -16.88 -47.05
CA GLY A 199 -57.73 -15.82 -46.63
C GLY A 199 -58.52 -16.11 -45.35
N ILE A 200 -58.09 -17.06 -44.51
CA ILE A 200 -58.68 -17.33 -43.19
C ILE A 200 -57.86 -16.59 -42.13
N GLU A 201 -58.52 -15.70 -41.39
CA GLU A 201 -57.95 -15.03 -40.23
C GLU A 201 -58.00 -15.97 -39.00
N LEU A 202 -56.86 -16.14 -38.34
CA LEU A 202 -56.73 -17.00 -37.17
C LEU A 202 -57.14 -16.26 -35.90
N ASN A 203 -57.82 -16.96 -35.00
CA ASN A 203 -58.12 -16.45 -33.66
C ASN A 203 -56.85 -16.39 -32.79
N GLU A 204 -56.95 -15.68 -31.66
CA GLU A 204 -55.86 -15.59 -30.67
C GLU A 204 -55.53 -16.98 -30.08
N ILE A 205 -54.24 -17.24 -29.89
CA ILE A 205 -53.76 -18.52 -29.35
C ILE A 205 -54.24 -18.68 -27.92
N GLU A 206 -54.86 -19.82 -27.62
CA GLU A 206 -55.31 -20.15 -26.26
C GLU A 206 -54.24 -20.92 -25.49
N LEU A 207 -54.10 -20.63 -24.20
CA LEU A 207 -53.19 -21.36 -23.33
C LEU A 207 -53.76 -22.74 -23.01
N LEU A 208 -52.96 -23.79 -23.24
CA LEU A 208 -53.30 -25.14 -22.83
C LEU A 208 -53.60 -25.18 -21.33
N PRO A 209 -54.80 -25.64 -20.92
CA PRO A 209 -55.13 -25.71 -19.51
C PRO A 209 -54.23 -26.74 -18.80
N PRO A 210 -53.64 -26.39 -17.64
CA PRO A 210 -52.74 -27.28 -16.94
C PRO A 210 -53.51 -28.50 -16.38
N ASP A 211 -53.05 -29.69 -16.74
CA ASP A 211 -53.55 -30.95 -16.18
C ASP A 211 -53.24 -31.04 -14.67
N PRO A 212 -54.24 -31.24 -13.80
CA PRO A 212 -54.05 -31.31 -12.35
C PRO A 212 -52.97 -32.30 -11.92
N ALA A 213 -52.96 -33.51 -12.50
CA ALA A 213 -52.01 -34.56 -12.16
C ALA A 213 -50.57 -34.26 -12.62
N MET A 214 -50.41 -33.62 -13.79
CA MET A 214 -49.09 -33.17 -14.24
C MET A 214 -48.56 -32.01 -13.37
N ASN A 215 -49.44 -31.11 -12.93
CA ASN A 215 -49.04 -29.97 -12.09
C ASN A 215 -48.54 -30.44 -10.71
N GLU A 216 -49.28 -31.33 -10.04
CA GLU A 216 -48.86 -31.91 -8.75
C GLU A 216 -47.53 -32.67 -8.85
N ARG A 217 -47.32 -33.44 -9.91
CA ARG A 217 -46.04 -34.12 -10.16
C ARG A 217 -44.91 -33.13 -10.40
N SER A 218 -45.14 -32.09 -11.20
CA SER A 218 -44.12 -31.07 -11.47
C SER A 218 -43.74 -30.31 -10.19
N ILE A 219 -44.69 -30.05 -9.29
CA ILE A 219 -44.44 -29.41 -8.00
C ILE A 219 -43.61 -30.34 -7.12
N SER A 220 -43.98 -31.61 -7.04
CA SER A 220 -43.26 -32.65 -6.28
C SER A 220 -41.82 -32.85 -6.78
N GLN A 221 -41.64 -32.85 -8.10
CA GLN A 221 -40.33 -33.02 -8.74
C GLN A 221 -39.48 -31.75 -8.62
N ARG A 222 -40.07 -30.55 -8.71
CA ARG A 222 -39.37 -29.28 -8.41
C ARG A 222 -38.94 -29.21 -6.95
N GLN A 223 -39.73 -29.77 -6.03
CA GLN A 223 -39.35 -29.87 -4.62
C GLN A 223 -38.20 -30.87 -4.41
N SER A 224 -38.13 -31.98 -5.15
CA SER A 224 -37.00 -32.91 -5.07
C SER A 224 -35.71 -32.35 -5.68
N PHE A 225 -35.80 -31.57 -6.78
CA PHE A 225 -34.64 -30.86 -7.35
C PHE A 225 -34.11 -29.72 -6.47
N ARG A 226 -34.90 -29.19 -5.51
CA ARG A 226 -34.39 -28.23 -4.52
C ARG A 226 -33.41 -28.83 -3.51
N HIS A 227 -33.28 -30.17 -3.45
CA HIS A 227 -32.24 -30.81 -2.65
C HIS A 227 -30.87 -30.85 -3.34
N HIS A 228 -30.79 -30.66 -4.66
CA HIS A 228 -29.55 -30.20 -5.29
C HIS A 228 -29.48 -28.69 -5.14
N LYS A 229 -29.02 -28.25 -3.95
CA LYS A 229 -28.62 -26.86 -3.71
C LYS A 229 -27.77 -26.40 -4.90
N MET A 230 -28.28 -25.48 -5.71
CA MET A 230 -27.41 -24.51 -6.38
C MET A 230 -26.69 -23.81 -5.24
N TYR A 231 -25.51 -24.30 -4.89
CA TYR A 231 -24.62 -23.52 -4.05
C TYR A 231 -24.41 -22.20 -4.80
N PRO A 232 -24.61 -21.04 -4.16
CA PRO A 232 -24.03 -19.81 -4.71
C PRO A 232 -22.57 -20.12 -5.03
N VAL A 233 -22.06 -19.68 -6.19
CA VAL A 233 -20.67 -19.89 -6.61
C VAL A 233 -19.78 -19.72 -5.38
N PRO A 234 -19.21 -20.82 -4.83
CA PRO A 234 -18.43 -20.71 -3.63
C PRO A 234 -17.29 -19.78 -4.00
N ASP A 235 -17.09 -18.71 -3.23
CA ASP A 235 -15.85 -17.96 -3.29
C ASP A 235 -14.72 -19.00 -3.27
N ASP A 236 -13.89 -19.01 -4.31
CA ASP A 236 -13.01 -20.12 -4.60
C ASP A 236 -11.98 -20.24 -3.48
N LYS A 237 -12.30 -21.07 -2.47
CA LYS A 237 -11.52 -21.22 -1.24
C LYS A 237 -10.07 -21.58 -1.57
N LEU A 238 -9.88 -22.37 -2.63
CA LEU A 238 -8.56 -22.74 -3.11
C LEU A 238 -7.83 -21.53 -3.70
N ARG A 239 -8.50 -20.71 -4.51
CA ARG A 239 -7.92 -19.47 -5.04
C ARG A 239 -7.44 -18.55 -3.90
N LYS A 240 -8.30 -18.32 -2.91
CA LYS A 240 -7.97 -17.46 -1.77
C LYS A 240 -6.79 -18.01 -0.97
N TYR A 241 -6.79 -19.31 -0.69
CA TYR A 241 -5.67 -19.99 -0.04
C TYR A 241 -4.37 -19.80 -0.83
N LEU A 242 -4.36 -20.03 -2.14
CA LEU A 242 -3.16 -19.90 -2.97
C LEU A 242 -2.65 -18.45 -3.07
N GLU A 243 -3.54 -17.45 -3.09
CA GLU A 243 -3.16 -16.02 -3.17
C GLU A 243 -2.57 -15.49 -1.86
N TYR A 244 -3.06 -16.00 -0.73
CA TYR A 244 -2.75 -15.50 0.61
C TYR A 244 -2.00 -16.50 1.49
N GLN A 245 -1.53 -17.60 0.93
CA GLN A 245 -0.77 -18.62 1.65
C GLN A 245 0.41 -17.98 2.40
N GLY A 246 0.47 -18.21 3.72
CA GLY A 246 1.53 -17.68 4.59
C GLY A 246 1.45 -16.18 4.90
N LYS A 247 0.44 -15.45 4.37
CA LYS A 247 0.24 -14.02 4.68
C LYS A 247 -0.67 -13.86 5.88
N VAL A 248 -0.13 -13.33 6.97
CA VAL A 248 -0.82 -13.19 8.25
C VAL A 248 -0.72 -11.75 8.72
N LEU A 249 -1.83 -11.17 9.15
CA LEU A 249 -1.84 -9.85 9.77
C LEU A 249 -1.63 -9.98 11.28
N HIS A 250 -0.59 -9.34 11.79
CA HIS A 250 -0.26 -9.30 13.20
C HIS A 250 -0.67 -7.97 13.85
N PHE A 251 -1.33 -8.06 14.99
CA PHE A 251 -1.71 -6.93 15.84
C PHE A 251 -1.29 -7.18 17.28
N ASP A 252 -0.70 -6.17 17.90
CA ASP A 252 -0.52 -6.15 19.35
C ASP A 252 -1.82 -5.62 19.98
N CYS A 253 -2.38 -6.36 20.92
CA CYS A 253 -3.63 -6.01 21.55
C CYS A 253 -3.57 -6.14 23.06
N VAL A 254 -4.43 -5.38 23.74
CA VAL A 254 -4.55 -5.43 25.19
C VAL A 254 -5.96 -5.78 25.58
N LEU A 255 -6.08 -6.76 26.46
CA LEU A 255 -7.31 -7.12 27.12
C LEU A 255 -7.50 -6.20 28.33
N ASP A 256 -8.50 -5.32 28.26
CA ASP A 256 -8.85 -4.44 29.37
C ASP A 256 -9.92 -5.11 30.25
N GLU A 257 -9.48 -5.72 31.35
CA GLU A 257 -10.35 -6.32 32.36
C GLU A 257 -10.40 -5.53 33.67
N ARG A 258 -9.89 -4.30 33.72
CA ARG A 258 -9.83 -3.46 34.93
C ARG A 258 -11.21 -3.19 35.56
N ASP A 259 -12.28 -3.33 34.79
CA ASP A 259 -13.67 -3.22 35.26
C ASP A 259 -14.09 -4.37 36.19
N ARG A 260 -13.37 -5.50 36.19
CA ARG A 260 -13.65 -6.70 37.00
C ARG A 260 -12.82 -6.71 38.28
N GLU A 261 -13.37 -7.26 39.37
CA GLU A 261 -12.63 -7.50 40.59
C GLU A 261 -11.45 -8.45 40.33
N GLY A 262 -10.22 -8.00 40.61
CA GLY A 262 -9.00 -8.74 40.28
C GLY A 262 -8.64 -8.76 38.80
N GLY A 263 -9.30 -7.95 37.98
CA GLY A 263 -8.99 -7.82 36.56
C GLY A 263 -7.74 -6.98 36.32
N GLU A 264 -6.84 -7.53 35.52
CA GLU A 264 -5.57 -6.88 35.14
C GLU A 264 -5.61 -6.46 33.67
N LEU A 265 -4.73 -5.54 33.31
CA LEU A 265 -4.51 -5.16 31.92
C LEU A 265 -3.43 -6.09 31.34
N MET A 266 -3.82 -6.90 30.35
CA MET A 266 -2.96 -7.97 29.84
C MET A 266 -2.70 -7.81 28.35
N THR A 267 -1.45 -8.03 27.94
CA THR A 267 -1.01 -7.88 26.55
C THR A 267 -1.08 -9.19 25.78
N TYR A 268 -1.65 -9.18 24.59
CA TYR A 268 -1.84 -10.34 23.72
C TYR A 268 -1.38 -10.03 22.30
N LYS A 269 -1.11 -11.08 21.53
CA LYS A 269 -0.86 -10.97 20.08
C LYS A 269 -2.00 -11.59 19.30
N LEU A 270 -2.60 -10.82 18.41
CA LEU A 270 -3.67 -11.26 17.53
C LEU A 270 -3.14 -11.49 16.13
N PHE A 271 -3.44 -12.66 15.57
CA PHE A 271 -3.10 -13.04 14.21
C PHE A 271 -4.38 -13.20 13.40
N TYR A 272 -4.47 -12.53 12.25
CA TYR A 272 -5.53 -12.70 11.27
C TYR A 272 -4.95 -13.36 10.01
N TYR A 273 -5.42 -14.56 9.68
CA TYR A 273 -4.95 -15.33 8.53
C TYR A 273 -5.77 -14.98 7.29
N LEU A 274 -5.12 -14.37 6.29
CA LEU A 274 -5.78 -13.93 5.05
C LEU A 274 -6.24 -15.10 4.17
N GLU A 275 -5.64 -16.28 4.32
CA GLU A 275 -6.02 -17.51 3.59
C GLU A 275 -7.45 -17.98 3.90
N ASP A 276 -7.86 -17.91 5.18
CA ASP A 276 -9.11 -18.53 5.68
C ASP A 276 -10.06 -17.56 6.40
N ASP A 277 -9.69 -16.28 6.55
CA ASP A 277 -10.37 -15.28 7.39
C ASP A 277 -10.52 -15.73 8.86
N THR A 278 -9.50 -16.39 9.38
CA THR A 278 -9.50 -16.89 10.76
C THR A 278 -8.64 -16.01 11.65
N VAL A 279 -9.00 -15.96 12.93
CA VAL A 279 -8.28 -15.22 13.96
C VAL A 279 -7.72 -16.21 14.97
N SER A 280 -6.48 -16.00 15.41
CA SER A 280 -5.91 -16.65 16.58
C SER A 280 -5.36 -15.60 17.53
N ILE A 281 -5.41 -15.87 18.84
CA ILE A 281 -4.91 -14.95 19.87
C ILE A 281 -3.93 -15.72 20.75
N LYS A 282 -2.70 -15.23 20.78
CA LYS A 282 -1.58 -15.82 21.51
C LYS A 282 -1.30 -15.01 22.78
N GLU A 283 -1.06 -15.74 23.87
CA GLU A 283 -0.63 -15.14 25.13
C GLU A 283 0.87 -14.88 25.14
N LEU A 284 1.28 -13.75 25.70
CA LEU A 284 2.68 -13.37 25.84
C LEU A 284 3.27 -13.93 27.13
N LYS A 285 4.61 -14.03 27.16
CA LYS A 285 5.33 -14.57 28.32
C LYS A 285 5.18 -13.70 29.57
N GLU A 286 5.05 -12.40 29.38
CA GLU A 286 4.89 -11.40 30.45
C GLU A 286 3.62 -11.64 31.29
N ASN A 287 2.57 -12.20 30.67
CA ASN A 287 1.32 -12.53 31.37
C ASN A 287 1.41 -13.82 32.22
N GLN A 288 2.52 -14.54 32.16
CA GLN A 288 2.66 -15.85 32.82
C GLN A 288 3.06 -15.74 34.29
N GLU A 289 3.46 -14.55 34.75
CA GLU A 289 3.81 -14.33 36.15
C GLU A 289 2.58 -14.55 37.04
N GLY A 290 2.59 -15.63 37.83
CA GLY A 290 1.48 -16.00 38.72
C GLY A 290 0.29 -16.70 38.05
N ARG A 291 0.40 -17.10 36.77
CA ARG A 291 -0.65 -17.83 36.02
C ARG A 291 -0.12 -19.14 35.42
N ASP A 292 -1.02 -20.07 35.13
CA ASP A 292 -0.67 -21.31 34.44
C ASP A 292 -0.34 -21.04 32.96
N TYR A 293 0.59 -21.81 32.39
CA TYR A 293 1.08 -21.58 31.04
C TYR A 293 0.09 -22.10 29.99
N PHE A 294 -0.49 -21.17 29.22
CA PHE A 294 -1.26 -21.48 28.02
C PHE A 294 -0.66 -20.76 26.80
N PRO A 295 -0.27 -21.48 25.73
CA PRO A 295 0.36 -20.85 24.57
C PRO A 295 -0.63 -20.02 23.73
N MET A 296 -1.92 -20.35 23.75
CA MET A 296 -2.95 -19.68 22.98
C MET A 296 -4.14 -19.37 23.89
N LEU A 297 -4.63 -18.13 23.82
CA LEU A 297 -5.91 -17.76 24.42
C LEU A 297 -7.07 -18.19 23.52
N LEU A 298 -6.92 -18.02 22.20
CA LEU A 298 -7.93 -18.37 21.20
C LEU A 298 -7.30 -19.18 20.06
N ARG A 299 -7.82 -20.40 19.84
CA ARG A 299 -7.45 -21.24 18.69
C ARG A 299 -7.82 -20.57 17.36
N LYS A 300 -7.11 -20.92 16.29
CA LYS A 300 -7.39 -20.44 14.92
C LYS A 300 -8.84 -20.79 14.53
N GLN A 301 -9.71 -19.80 14.47
CA GLN A 301 -11.12 -19.96 14.05
C GLN A 301 -11.68 -18.64 13.52
N LYS A 302 -12.78 -18.71 12.76
CA LYS A 302 -13.44 -17.49 12.29
C LYS A 302 -14.13 -16.79 13.46
N LEU A 303 -13.85 -15.50 13.63
CA LEU A 303 -14.36 -14.74 14.76
C LEU A 303 -15.70 -14.08 14.40
N PRO A 304 -16.83 -14.43 15.05
CA PRO A 304 -18.11 -13.78 14.81
C PRO A 304 -18.14 -12.39 15.48
N LYS A 305 -18.69 -11.38 14.79
CA LYS A 305 -18.96 -10.06 15.39
C LYS A 305 -20.05 -10.16 16.46
N ASN A 306 -21.18 -10.76 16.08
CA ASN A 306 -22.32 -10.98 16.96
C ASN A 306 -22.40 -12.46 17.36
N TRP A 307 -21.72 -12.83 18.45
CA TRP A 307 -21.71 -14.21 18.92
C TRP A 307 -23.03 -14.63 19.61
N LYS A 308 -23.82 -13.68 20.12
CA LYS A 308 -25.08 -13.95 20.85
C LYS A 308 -26.31 -14.09 19.96
N GLU A 309 -26.29 -13.53 18.75
CA GLU A 309 -27.46 -13.57 17.86
C GLU A 309 -27.60 -14.98 17.27
N ASN A 310 -28.74 -15.62 17.54
CA ASN A 310 -29.11 -16.89 16.94
C ASN A 310 -30.31 -16.63 16.03
N PRO A 311 -30.30 -17.12 14.78
CA PRO A 311 -31.49 -17.06 13.95
C PRO A 311 -32.60 -17.91 14.60
N VAL A 312 -33.86 -17.50 14.43
CA VAL A 312 -35.04 -18.19 15.00
C VAL A 312 -35.15 -19.66 14.56
N SER A 313 -34.54 -19.99 13.42
CA SER A 313 -34.45 -21.34 12.86
C SER A 313 -33.45 -22.26 13.57
N HIS A 314 -32.55 -21.75 14.42
CA HIS A 314 -31.49 -22.56 15.03
C HIS A 314 -32.07 -23.45 16.15
N PRO A 315 -31.97 -24.79 16.06
CA PRO A 315 -32.49 -25.67 17.09
C PRO A 315 -31.68 -25.51 18.39
N SER A 316 -32.34 -25.28 19.52
CA SER A 316 -31.71 -25.13 20.84
C SER A 316 -30.97 -26.37 21.37
N ILE A 317 -30.98 -27.47 20.61
CA ILE A 317 -30.28 -28.73 20.91
C ILE A 317 -28.82 -28.70 20.44
N PHE A 318 -28.48 -27.93 19.40
CA PHE A 318 -27.10 -27.83 18.93
C PHE A 318 -26.35 -26.73 19.68
N LEU A 319 -25.19 -27.06 20.23
CA LEU A 319 -24.31 -26.08 20.90
C LEU A 319 -23.43 -25.31 19.90
N GLU A 320 -23.12 -25.92 18.75
CA GLU A 320 -22.22 -25.35 17.75
C GLU A 320 -23.01 -24.72 16.60
N LYS A 321 -22.76 -23.44 16.33
CA LYS A 321 -23.31 -22.73 15.17
C LYS A 321 -22.55 -23.13 13.93
N THR A 322 -23.28 -23.39 12.85
CA THR A 322 -22.68 -23.58 11.53
C THR A 322 -22.34 -22.25 10.87
N ASP A 323 -21.38 -22.23 9.93
CA ASP A 323 -20.96 -21.02 9.19
C ASP A 323 -22.13 -20.28 8.50
N ALA A 324 -23.24 -20.98 8.22
CA ALA A 324 -24.44 -20.41 7.60
C ALA A 324 -25.36 -19.67 8.58
N GLU A 325 -25.21 -19.89 9.88
CA GLU A 325 -26.07 -19.33 10.93
C GLU A 325 -25.45 -18.10 11.61
N VAL A 326 -24.16 -17.85 11.37
CA VAL A 326 -23.45 -16.67 11.85
C VAL A 326 -23.71 -15.52 10.91
N SER A 327 -24.27 -14.42 11.44
CA SER A 327 -24.64 -13.25 10.63
C SER A 327 -23.44 -12.57 9.97
N GLU A 328 -22.37 -12.32 10.73
CA GLU A 328 -21.20 -11.60 10.24
C GLU A 328 -19.92 -11.97 10.99
N TYR A 329 -18.84 -12.16 10.24
CA TYR A 329 -17.50 -12.40 10.75
C TYR A 329 -16.64 -11.14 10.67
N TYR A 330 -15.64 -11.03 11.54
CA TYR A 330 -14.64 -9.96 11.43
C TYR A 330 -13.86 -10.10 10.13
N SER A 331 -13.72 -8.98 9.43
CA SER A 331 -12.88 -8.83 8.25
C SER A 331 -11.66 -7.95 8.58
N PRO A 332 -10.61 -7.92 7.72
CA PRO A 332 -9.48 -7.02 7.95
C PRO A 332 -9.92 -5.56 8.06
N LYS A 333 -10.98 -5.14 7.35
CA LYS A 333 -11.46 -3.76 7.42
C LYS A 333 -11.93 -3.32 8.81
N ASP A 334 -12.31 -4.29 9.65
CA ASP A 334 -12.78 -4.04 11.01
C ASP A 334 -11.64 -3.94 12.03
N LEU A 335 -10.40 -4.27 11.64
CA LEU A 335 -9.23 -4.31 12.52
C LEU A 335 -8.36 -3.06 12.28
N ILE A 336 -8.73 -1.96 12.95
CA ILE A 336 -7.99 -0.69 12.87
C ILE A 336 -7.29 -0.44 14.21
N VAL A 337 -6.02 -0.05 14.18
CA VAL A 337 -5.26 0.30 15.39
C VAL A 337 -6.00 1.40 16.19
N GLY A 338 -6.07 1.26 17.51
CA GLY A 338 -6.83 2.14 18.41
C GLY A 338 -8.31 1.81 18.56
N THR A 339 -8.87 0.91 17.74
CA THR A 339 -10.25 0.42 17.93
C THR A 339 -10.30 -0.75 18.91
N THR A 340 -11.45 -0.91 19.57
CA THR A 340 -11.70 -2.03 20.47
C THR A 340 -12.52 -3.10 19.75
N ILE A 341 -12.00 -4.32 19.70
CA ILE A 341 -12.68 -5.48 19.14
C ILE A 341 -13.30 -6.33 20.26
N PHE A 342 -14.42 -6.99 19.96
CA PHE A 342 -15.09 -7.88 20.90
C PHE A 342 -14.85 -9.33 20.52
N VAL A 343 -14.13 -10.06 21.39
CA VAL A 343 -13.84 -11.48 21.24
C VAL A 343 -14.67 -12.24 22.27
N TYR A 344 -15.78 -12.87 21.85
CA TYR A 344 -16.72 -13.59 22.72
C TYR A 344 -17.14 -12.81 23.99
N GLY A 345 -17.29 -11.49 23.87
CA GLY A 345 -17.69 -10.59 24.97
C GLY A 345 -16.54 -9.97 25.76
N ARG A 346 -15.27 -10.32 25.48
CA ARG A 346 -14.09 -9.65 26.02
C ARG A 346 -13.64 -8.50 25.12
N LYS A 347 -13.26 -7.37 25.71
CA LYS A 347 -12.82 -6.15 25.01
C LYS A 347 -11.31 -6.19 24.78
N PHE A 348 -10.89 -6.28 23.54
CA PHE A 348 -9.49 -6.18 23.15
C PHE A 348 -9.24 -4.85 22.45
N LEU A 349 -8.37 -4.02 23.01
CA LEU A 349 -7.90 -2.79 22.38
C LEU A 349 -6.71 -3.10 21.47
N LEU A 350 -6.78 -2.74 20.19
CA LEU A 350 -5.65 -2.86 19.26
C LEU A 350 -4.66 -1.71 19.51
N LEU A 351 -3.42 -2.02 19.87
CA LEU A 351 -2.38 -1.04 20.20
C LEU A 351 -1.49 -0.70 19.01
N ASP A 352 -1.02 -1.72 18.31
CA ASP A 352 -0.10 -1.57 17.18
C ASP A 352 -0.28 -2.71 16.18
N CYS A 353 0.32 -2.55 15.02
CA CYS A 353 0.29 -3.52 13.94
C CYS A 353 1.67 -3.60 13.25
N ASP A 354 2.00 -4.80 12.75
CA ASP A 354 3.32 -5.09 12.16
C ASP A 354 3.53 -4.36 10.81
N GLY A 355 4.79 -4.19 10.38
CA GLY A 355 5.14 -3.50 9.14
C GLY A 355 4.47 -4.11 7.91
N PHE A 356 4.43 -5.46 7.83
CA PHE A 356 3.70 -6.17 6.78
C PHE A 356 2.21 -5.80 6.76
N THR A 357 1.59 -5.68 7.93
CA THR A 357 0.17 -5.31 8.02
C THR A 357 -0.06 -3.90 7.53
N ARG A 358 0.76 -2.92 7.96
CA ARG A 358 0.64 -1.54 7.49
C ARG A 358 0.72 -1.48 5.96
N CYS A 359 1.68 -2.19 5.36
CA CYS A 359 1.81 -2.33 3.91
C CYS A 359 0.59 -2.99 3.24
N TYR A 360 0.03 -4.05 3.83
CA TYR A 360 -1.17 -4.70 3.31
C TYR A 360 -2.38 -3.77 3.31
N TYR A 361 -2.61 -3.04 4.41
CA TYR A 361 -3.74 -2.11 4.49
C TYR A 361 -3.60 -0.97 3.48
N GLU A 362 -2.39 -0.45 3.27
CA GLU A 362 -2.13 0.59 2.29
C GLU A 362 -2.30 0.10 0.84
N LYS A 363 -1.71 -1.05 0.48
CA LYS A 363 -1.72 -1.57 -0.90
C LYS A 363 -3.04 -2.23 -1.28
N ALA A 364 -3.58 -3.11 -0.43
CA ALA A 364 -4.77 -3.92 -0.76
C ALA A 364 -6.08 -3.21 -0.41
N LEU A 365 -6.16 -2.58 0.77
CA LEU A 365 -7.39 -1.98 1.28
C LEU A 365 -7.45 -0.46 1.03
N LYS A 366 -6.33 0.17 0.68
CA LYS A 366 -6.18 1.63 0.55
C LYS A 366 -6.60 2.37 1.83
N LEU A 367 -6.28 1.77 2.97
CA LEU A 367 -6.52 2.31 4.30
C LEU A 367 -5.17 2.50 4.98
N THR A 368 -4.94 3.67 5.57
CA THR A 368 -3.75 3.93 6.38
C THR A 368 -4.06 3.57 7.82
N GLN A 369 -3.29 2.64 8.40
CA GLN A 369 -3.40 2.33 9.83
C GLN A 369 -2.86 3.49 10.67
N PRO A 370 -3.56 3.91 11.74
CA PRO A 370 -3.07 4.94 12.64
C PRO A 370 -1.86 4.43 13.45
N ASP A 371 -1.13 5.38 14.04
CA ASP A 371 0.08 5.10 14.81
C ASP A 371 -0.18 4.38 16.13
N ARG A 372 0.89 3.82 16.70
CA ARG A 372 0.87 3.02 17.93
C ARG A 372 0.22 3.79 19.09
N VAL A 373 -0.76 3.17 19.73
CA VAL A 373 -1.37 3.67 20.96
C VAL A 373 -0.45 3.38 22.15
N ARG A 374 -0.04 4.43 22.86
CA ARG A 374 0.76 4.32 24.09
C ARG A 374 -0.17 4.16 25.30
N LEU A 375 0.04 3.10 26.07
CA LEU A 375 -0.61 2.93 27.37
C LEU A 375 0.29 3.57 28.43
N ASP A 376 -0.13 4.71 28.95
CA ASP A 376 0.60 5.43 29.99
C ASP A 376 0.42 4.72 31.35
N SER A 377 1.20 3.66 31.57
CA SER A 377 1.39 3.09 32.90
C SER A 377 2.88 3.11 33.26
N SER A 378 3.45 4.30 33.42
CA SER A 378 4.78 4.39 34.04
C SER A 378 4.66 3.86 35.48
N PRO A 379 5.49 2.88 35.90
CA PRO A 379 5.46 2.43 37.28
C PRO A 379 5.74 3.62 38.19
N LYS A 380 4.90 3.81 39.23
CA LYS A 380 5.12 4.84 40.24
C LYS A 380 6.48 4.56 40.89
N ARG A 381 7.48 5.39 40.61
CA ARG A 381 8.79 5.26 41.26
C ARG A 381 8.59 5.38 42.77
N ALA A 382 9.13 4.43 43.51
CA ALA A 382 9.15 4.53 44.96
C ALA A 382 9.83 5.85 45.36
N PRO A 383 9.30 6.58 46.36
CA PRO A 383 9.94 7.81 46.83
C PRO A 383 11.35 7.46 47.32
N ARG A 384 12.35 8.22 46.84
CA ARG A 384 13.72 8.07 47.34
C ARG A 384 13.77 8.64 48.75
N LEU A 385 14.39 7.90 49.67
CA LEU A 385 14.66 8.41 51.02
C LEU A 385 15.68 9.53 50.93
N GLU A 386 15.43 10.63 51.65
CA GLU A 386 16.34 11.75 51.77
C GLU A 386 17.50 11.40 52.71
N VAL A 387 18.68 11.96 52.42
CA VAL A 387 19.87 11.76 53.27
C VAL A 387 19.64 12.49 54.60
N PRO A 388 19.89 11.85 55.75
CA PRO A 388 19.77 12.51 57.05
C PRO A 388 20.81 13.62 57.21
N SER A 389 20.46 14.64 58.01
CA SER A 389 21.38 15.74 58.33
C SER A 389 22.60 15.25 59.13
N TYR A 390 23.73 15.92 58.90
CA TYR A 390 25.02 15.63 59.47
C TYR A 390 25.05 15.93 60.98
N LEU A 391 25.43 14.90 61.74
CA LEU A 391 25.41 14.92 63.22
C LEU A 391 26.54 15.76 63.86
N GLY A 392 27.53 16.23 63.09
CA GLY A 392 28.70 16.97 63.62
C GLY A 392 29.83 16.10 64.17
N LEU A 393 29.76 14.77 64.00
CA LEU A 393 30.81 13.83 64.38
C LEU A 393 31.66 13.45 63.16
N GLY A 394 32.96 13.27 63.32
CA GLY A 394 33.86 12.86 62.21
C GLY A 394 33.95 13.90 61.10
N THR A 395 34.18 13.46 59.86
CA THR A 395 33.97 14.32 58.68
C THR A 395 32.61 14.00 58.04
N PRO A 396 31.98 14.97 57.37
CA PRO A 396 30.71 14.75 56.70
C PRO A 396 30.83 13.71 55.58
N GLU A 397 31.95 13.66 54.86
CA GLU A 397 32.16 12.63 53.82
C GLU A 397 32.24 11.21 54.41
N ASP A 398 32.81 11.07 55.61
CA ASP A 398 32.93 9.78 56.32
C ASP A 398 31.59 9.34 56.95
N SER A 399 30.83 10.30 57.50
CA SER A 399 29.50 10.05 58.06
C SER A 399 28.49 9.63 56.98
N LEU A 400 28.57 10.23 55.79
CA LEU A 400 27.77 9.89 54.62
C LEU A 400 27.96 8.42 54.20
N ALA A 401 29.16 7.85 54.41
CA ALA A 401 29.42 6.45 54.08
C ALA A 401 28.58 5.47 54.91
N SER A 402 28.21 5.85 56.14
CA SER A 402 27.33 5.04 57.00
C SER A 402 25.87 5.06 56.53
N TYR A 403 25.44 6.13 55.85
CA TYR A 403 24.14 6.18 55.19
C TYR A 403 24.13 5.32 53.91
N HIS A 404 25.19 5.39 53.10
CA HIS A 404 25.23 4.67 51.83
C HIS A 404 25.41 3.16 51.94
N SER A 405 26.01 2.66 53.02
CA SER A 405 26.26 1.22 53.19
C SER A 405 26.21 0.80 54.66
N LEU A 406 25.65 -0.38 54.92
CA LEU A 406 25.64 -0.99 56.25
C LEU A 406 27.05 -1.19 56.81
N VAL A 407 28.01 -1.54 55.95
CA VAL A 407 29.43 -1.60 56.31
C VAL A 407 30.08 -0.32 55.75
N PRO A 408 30.42 0.66 56.61
CA PRO A 408 30.93 1.93 56.16
C PRO A 408 32.26 1.71 55.43
N LYS A 409 32.35 2.28 54.22
CA LYS A 409 33.57 2.27 53.41
C LYS A 409 34.22 3.63 53.52
N SER A 410 35.53 3.67 53.72
CA SER A 410 36.26 4.93 53.75
C SER A 410 36.03 5.72 52.45
N PRO A 411 35.84 7.05 52.53
CA PRO A 411 35.66 7.87 51.36
C PRO A 411 36.92 7.79 50.47
N LYS A 412 36.69 7.64 49.17
CA LYS A 412 37.78 7.57 48.20
C LYS A 412 38.39 8.96 48.03
N LYS A 413 39.72 9.04 48.11
CA LYS A 413 40.47 10.26 47.81
C LYS A 413 40.84 10.30 46.34
N ASP A 414 40.91 11.50 45.77
CA ASP A 414 41.37 11.70 44.39
C ASP A 414 42.89 11.54 44.30
N VAL A 415 43.32 10.27 44.20
CA VAL A 415 44.75 9.88 44.20
C VAL A 415 45.53 10.56 43.07
N ILE A 416 44.91 10.75 41.90
CA ILE A 416 45.53 11.38 40.73
C ILE A 416 45.83 12.86 41.02
N THR A 417 44.83 13.60 41.49
CA THR A 417 44.98 15.02 41.86
C THR A 417 46.04 15.19 42.95
N TYR A 418 46.01 14.30 43.95
CA TYR A 418 47.02 14.27 45.00
C TYR A 418 48.42 14.13 44.39
N LEU A 419 48.69 13.06 43.63
CA LEU A 419 50.00 12.74 43.05
C LEU A 419 50.55 13.85 42.15
N VAL A 420 49.71 14.43 41.28
CA VAL A 420 50.12 15.49 40.35
C VAL A 420 50.45 16.80 41.07
N ASN A 421 49.77 17.07 42.19
CA ASN A 421 49.91 18.33 42.92
C ASN A 421 50.68 18.19 44.24
N VAL A 422 51.29 17.03 44.52
CA VAL A 422 52.21 16.86 45.64
C VAL A 422 53.29 17.93 45.54
N ASN A 423 53.56 18.61 46.66
CA ASN A 423 54.51 19.72 46.80
C ASN A 423 54.13 21.04 46.09
N LYS A 424 52.93 21.16 45.50
CA LYS A 424 52.45 22.43 44.97
C LYS A 424 51.62 23.17 46.03
N PHE A 425 52.12 24.32 46.47
CA PHE A 425 51.47 25.16 47.47
C PHE A 425 51.28 26.58 46.95
N LEU A 426 50.07 27.11 47.08
CA LEU A 426 49.80 28.53 46.84
C LEU A 426 49.99 29.30 48.15
N ARG A 427 50.98 30.20 48.18
CA ARG A 427 51.37 30.96 49.38
C ARG A 427 50.96 32.41 49.26
N TYR A 428 50.28 32.91 50.30
CA TYR A 428 49.73 34.25 50.38
C TYR A 428 50.15 34.92 51.69
N GLY A 429 50.57 36.18 51.63
CA GLY A 429 50.77 36.99 52.82
C GLY A 429 49.44 37.60 53.26
N CYS A 430 49.10 37.38 54.53
CA CYS A 430 47.84 37.78 55.12
C CYS A 430 48.07 38.62 56.37
N VAL A 431 47.15 39.54 56.62
CA VAL A 431 47.06 40.32 57.87
C VAL A 431 45.71 40.03 58.51
N LEU A 432 45.66 40.00 59.83
CA LEU A 432 44.42 39.74 60.57
C LEU A 432 43.55 41.01 60.58
N ASP A 433 42.29 40.87 60.21
CA ASP A 433 41.27 41.92 60.27
C ASP A 433 40.64 41.92 61.67
N THR A 434 41.34 42.51 62.65
CA THR A 434 40.95 42.54 64.06
C THR A 434 40.49 43.90 64.55
N ALA A 435 39.69 43.87 65.62
CA ALA A 435 39.37 45.05 66.42
C ALA A 435 40.55 45.52 67.29
N HIS A 436 41.43 44.61 67.73
CA HIS A 436 42.55 44.93 68.63
C HIS A 436 43.75 45.51 67.85
N PRO A 437 44.28 46.68 68.26
CA PRO A 437 45.36 47.36 67.53
C PRO A 437 46.70 46.61 67.59
N GLU A 438 46.94 45.81 68.62
CA GLU A 438 48.16 45.01 68.82
C GLU A 438 48.34 43.89 67.78
N ASP A 439 47.24 43.31 67.30
CA ASP A 439 47.27 42.26 66.29
C ASP A 439 47.59 42.78 64.87
N LYS A 440 47.52 44.11 64.63
CA LYS A 440 47.78 44.70 63.31
C LYS A 440 49.22 44.51 62.83
N ILE A 441 50.15 44.32 63.76
CA ILE A 441 51.58 44.14 63.46
C ILE A 441 51.86 42.68 63.03
N ARG A 442 50.95 41.75 63.34
CA ARG A 442 51.14 40.32 63.09
C ARG A 442 50.96 40.01 61.60
N LYS A 443 51.96 39.33 61.04
CA LYS A 443 51.98 38.91 59.64
C LYS A 443 51.85 37.40 59.56
N PHE A 444 50.97 36.94 58.69
CA PHE A 444 50.69 35.53 58.48
C PHE A 444 51.01 35.13 57.05
N VAL A 445 51.46 33.90 56.86
CA VAL A 445 51.60 33.25 55.56
C VAL A 445 50.58 32.12 55.51
N LEU A 446 49.58 32.28 54.66
CA LEU A 446 48.59 31.26 54.35
C LEU A 446 49.12 30.43 53.19
N SER A 447 49.25 29.12 53.38
CA SER A 447 49.63 28.18 52.31
C SER A 447 48.50 27.19 52.06
N LEU A 448 47.95 27.21 50.85
CA LEU A 448 46.95 26.24 50.36
C LEU A 448 47.67 25.10 49.62
N SER A 449 47.46 23.86 50.06
CA SER A 449 47.92 22.66 49.35
C SER A 449 46.99 22.35 48.18
N LEU A 450 47.53 22.27 46.96
CA LEU A 450 46.75 21.89 45.78
C LEU A 450 46.50 20.38 45.67
N ALA A 451 47.18 19.57 46.49
CA ALA A 451 47.00 18.12 46.52
C ALA A 451 45.74 17.72 47.29
N ASP A 452 45.55 18.29 48.49
CA ASP A 452 44.48 17.90 49.43
C ASP A 452 43.45 19.02 49.68
N GLY A 453 43.68 20.24 49.17
CA GLY A 453 42.85 21.41 49.48
C GLY A 453 42.96 21.89 50.93
N THR A 454 44.00 21.48 51.67
CA THR A 454 44.19 21.88 53.06
C THR A 454 44.86 23.25 53.16
N ILE A 455 44.42 24.06 54.11
CA ILE A 455 45.01 25.36 54.43
C ILE A 455 45.92 25.21 55.65
N THR A 456 47.08 25.85 55.57
CA THR A 456 48.01 26.02 56.69
C THR A 456 48.26 27.50 56.89
N ILE A 457 48.32 27.95 58.14
CA ILE A 457 48.61 29.35 58.47
C ILE A 457 49.81 29.38 59.40
N MET A 458 50.86 30.06 58.95
CA MET A 458 52.10 30.26 59.70
C MET A 458 52.23 31.73 60.05
N GLU A 459 52.47 32.04 61.31
CA GLU A 459 52.75 33.38 61.79
C GLU A 459 54.25 33.67 61.72
N SER A 460 54.61 34.78 61.07
CA SER A 460 56.00 35.25 61.01
C SER A 460 56.40 35.89 62.34
N SER A 461 57.56 35.51 62.87
CA SER A 461 58.13 36.16 64.06
C SER A 461 58.61 37.57 63.72
N VAL A 462 58.11 38.58 64.44
CA VAL A 462 58.57 39.97 64.32
C VAL A 462 59.40 40.32 65.54
N ASP A 463 60.63 40.79 65.32
CA ASP A 463 61.52 41.18 66.41
C ASP A 463 60.91 42.29 67.26
N ASN A 464 61.13 42.23 68.58
CA ASN A 464 60.64 43.21 69.56
C ASN A 464 59.09 43.34 69.64
N SER A 465 58.33 42.40 69.05
CA SER A 465 56.85 42.40 69.14
C SER A 465 56.30 41.79 70.43
N GLY A 466 57.10 40.98 71.14
CA GLY A 466 56.65 40.22 72.31
C GLY A 466 55.76 39.01 71.98
N ILE A 467 55.46 38.77 70.71
CA ILE A 467 54.60 37.68 70.24
C ILE A 467 55.46 36.57 69.63
N ARG A 468 55.27 35.34 70.09
CA ARG A 468 55.99 34.18 69.54
C ARG A 468 55.33 33.75 68.24
N GLY A 469 56.04 33.92 67.12
CA GLY A 469 55.64 33.36 65.83
C GLY A 469 55.65 31.83 65.82
N GLY A 470 55.00 31.24 64.82
CA GLY A 470 54.88 29.79 64.72
C GLY A 470 53.66 29.34 63.91
N ARG A 471 53.30 28.07 64.05
CA ARG A 471 52.12 27.53 63.36
C ARG A 471 50.84 28.01 64.03
N PHE A 472 50.08 28.83 63.32
CA PHE A 472 48.78 29.32 63.78
C PHE A 472 47.67 28.31 63.49
N LEU A 473 47.68 27.70 62.29
CA LEU A 473 46.74 26.66 61.89
C LEU A 473 47.48 25.44 61.33
N SER A 474 47.19 24.26 61.87
CA SER A 474 47.65 22.98 61.31
C SER A 474 46.93 22.66 60.00
N PRO A 475 47.56 21.86 59.10
CA PRO A 475 46.96 21.54 57.80
C PRO A 475 45.56 20.94 57.97
N ARG A 476 44.53 21.66 57.53
CA ARG A 476 43.13 21.22 57.59
C ARG A 476 42.32 21.85 56.47
N LYS A 477 41.30 21.14 55.99
CA LYS A 477 40.28 21.73 55.11
C LYS A 477 39.38 22.65 55.92
N VAL A 478 39.16 23.87 55.42
CA VAL A 478 38.35 24.90 56.09
C VAL A 478 37.09 25.14 55.27
N TRP A 479 35.93 25.17 55.93
CA TRP A 479 34.65 25.43 55.29
C TRP A 479 34.46 26.91 54.97
N LEU A 480 33.71 27.20 53.91
CA LEU A 480 33.23 28.55 53.66
C LEU A 480 32.23 28.97 54.76
N PRO A 481 32.17 30.28 55.08
CA PRO A 481 31.27 30.79 56.09
C PRO A 481 29.82 30.71 55.60
N GLY A 482 28.95 30.06 56.39
CA GLY A 482 27.50 29.99 56.11
C GLY A 482 27.05 28.82 55.23
N CYS A 483 27.91 27.84 54.96
CA CYS A 483 27.54 26.63 54.22
C CYS A 483 26.64 25.68 55.02
N ASN A 484 25.88 24.86 54.31
CA ASN A 484 25.10 23.78 54.88
C ASN A 484 26.03 22.73 55.53
N PRO A 485 25.80 22.34 56.79
CA PRO A 485 26.61 21.29 57.43
C PRO A 485 26.57 19.95 56.73
N ASP A 486 25.48 19.67 56.00
CA ASP A 486 25.25 18.40 55.29
C ASP A 486 26.04 18.31 53.98
N GLU A 487 26.35 19.45 53.37
CA GLU A 487 27.14 19.58 52.15
C GLU A 487 28.13 20.74 52.32
N PRO A 488 29.25 20.52 53.03
CA PRO A 488 30.20 21.57 53.29
C PRO A 488 30.96 21.95 52.02
N GLU A 489 30.98 23.24 51.72
CA GLU A 489 31.85 23.79 50.69
C GLU A 489 33.18 24.22 51.33
N TYR A 490 34.30 23.89 50.67
CA TYR A 490 35.64 24.14 51.19
C TYR A 490 36.35 25.24 50.40
N TYR A 491 37.16 26.05 51.11
CA TYR A 491 37.98 27.06 50.45
C TYR A 491 38.90 26.43 49.41
N THR A 492 38.79 26.92 48.18
CA THR A 492 39.57 26.45 47.04
C THR A 492 40.47 27.58 46.55
N ALA A 493 41.37 27.29 45.60
CA ALA A 493 42.23 28.30 44.98
C ALA A 493 41.44 29.48 44.39
N LYS A 494 40.20 29.25 43.95
CA LYS A 494 39.30 30.27 43.37
C LYS A 494 38.97 31.42 44.31
N ASP A 495 38.87 31.12 45.60
CA ASP A 495 38.43 32.06 46.64
C ASP A 495 39.60 32.92 47.16
N LEU A 496 40.83 32.58 46.78
CA LEU A 496 42.05 33.22 47.25
C LEU A 496 42.58 34.19 46.19
N HIS A 497 42.34 35.48 46.41
CA HIS A 497 42.89 36.56 45.60
C HIS A 497 43.31 37.74 46.49
N ILE A 498 44.09 38.68 45.95
CA ILE A 498 44.53 39.84 46.71
C ILE A 498 43.32 40.69 47.10
N GLY A 499 43.25 41.08 48.37
CA GLY A 499 42.12 41.79 48.96
C GLY A 499 40.99 40.89 49.48
N ALA A 500 40.98 39.59 49.18
CA ALA A 500 39.99 38.65 49.71
C ALA A 500 40.11 38.49 51.24
N THR A 501 38.99 38.24 51.90
CA THR A 501 38.94 37.99 53.34
C THR A 501 38.57 36.52 53.59
N VAL A 502 39.53 35.75 54.09
CA VAL A 502 39.37 34.33 54.42
C VAL A 502 38.97 34.20 55.88
N VAL A 503 37.78 33.66 56.14
CA VAL A 503 37.27 33.41 57.49
C VAL A 503 37.66 32.00 57.92
N VAL A 504 38.48 31.90 58.97
CA VAL A 504 38.97 30.63 59.52
C VAL A 504 38.69 30.62 61.03
N PHE A 505 37.81 29.74 61.51
CA PHE A 505 37.44 29.62 62.93
C PHE A 505 37.18 30.97 63.63
N ALA A 506 36.31 31.79 63.04
CA ALA A 506 35.95 33.16 63.47
C ALA A 506 37.06 34.23 63.34
N HIS A 507 38.28 33.87 62.93
CA HIS A 507 39.33 34.81 62.57
C HIS A 507 39.20 35.21 61.09
N ARG A 508 39.34 36.51 60.80
CA ARG A 508 39.26 37.05 59.44
C ARG A 508 40.65 37.43 58.96
N PHE A 509 41.15 36.75 57.94
CA PHE A 509 42.46 37.01 57.35
C PHE A 509 42.28 37.74 56.03
N LYS A 510 42.81 38.94 55.92
CA LYS A 510 42.83 39.69 54.66
C LYS A 510 44.11 39.37 53.90
N ILE A 511 43.98 38.92 52.66
CA ILE A 511 45.11 38.64 51.77
C ILE A 511 45.67 39.98 51.27
N VAL A 512 46.95 40.23 51.54
CA VAL A 512 47.64 41.47 51.18
C VAL A 512 48.68 41.23 50.08
N SER A 513 49.37 40.10 50.11
CA SER A 513 50.40 39.76 49.14
C SER A 513 50.27 38.31 48.66
N ALA A 514 50.88 38.02 47.52
CA ALA A 514 50.92 36.68 46.91
C ALA A 514 52.34 36.35 46.44
N ASP A 515 52.72 35.08 46.49
CA ASP A 515 54.00 34.60 45.98
C ASP A 515 54.03 34.60 44.44
N LEU A 516 55.22 34.71 43.83
CA LEU A 516 55.40 34.68 42.38
C LEU A 516 54.90 33.35 41.78
N TYR A 517 55.04 32.25 42.53
CA TYR A 517 54.52 30.95 42.11
C TYR A 517 52.99 30.95 41.94
N VAL A 518 52.27 31.69 42.78
CA VAL A 518 50.81 31.80 42.68
C VAL A 518 50.40 32.42 41.36
N TYR A 519 51.06 33.50 40.97
CA TYR A 519 50.78 34.18 39.71
C TYR A 519 51.03 33.28 38.50
N ARG A 520 52.16 32.55 38.49
CA ARG A 520 52.46 31.57 37.44
C ARG A 520 51.43 30.45 37.37
N TYR A 521 50.95 30.00 38.53
CA TYR A 521 49.88 28.99 38.60
C TYR A 521 48.55 29.54 38.05
N MET A 522 48.20 30.79 38.38
CA MET A 522 47.02 31.46 37.83
C MET A 522 47.09 31.64 36.31
N GLN A 523 48.27 31.95 35.76
CA GLN A 523 48.49 32.04 34.31
C GLN A 523 48.40 30.68 33.60
N ALA A 524 48.88 29.61 34.25
CA ALA A 524 48.82 28.26 33.68
C ALA A 524 47.40 27.69 33.69
N TYR A 525 46.55 28.13 34.63
CA TYR A 525 45.18 27.65 34.79
C TYR A 525 44.17 28.81 34.89
N PRO A 526 44.03 29.66 33.86
CA PRO A 526 43.18 30.85 33.92
C PRO A 526 41.69 30.51 34.08
N GLU A 527 41.25 29.36 33.61
CA GLU A 527 39.87 28.87 33.72
C GLU A 527 39.38 28.68 35.18
N ILE A 528 40.32 28.50 36.11
CA ILE A 528 39.99 28.29 37.52
C ILE A 528 39.72 29.62 38.22
N PHE A 529 40.35 30.71 37.77
CA PHE A 529 40.39 32.00 38.46
C PHE A 529 39.58 33.06 37.71
N SER A 530 39.05 34.04 38.44
CA SER A 530 38.46 35.22 37.81
C SER A 530 39.55 36.08 37.17
N PRO A 531 39.35 36.67 35.97
CA PRO A 531 40.33 37.57 35.35
C PRO A 531 40.73 38.72 36.28
N ILE A 532 39.77 39.22 37.08
CA ILE A 532 40.00 40.26 38.08
C ILE A 532 40.99 39.79 39.16
N ALA A 533 40.93 38.52 39.55
CA ALA A 533 41.85 37.95 40.52
C ALA A 533 43.28 37.87 39.96
N ILE A 534 43.43 37.45 38.70
CA ILE A 534 44.73 37.38 38.02
C ILE A 534 45.35 38.78 37.90
N ASP A 535 44.56 39.77 37.49
CA ASP A 535 45.00 41.16 37.35
C ASP A 535 45.37 41.78 38.70
N SER A 536 44.64 41.44 39.77
CA SER A 536 44.96 41.92 41.12
C SER A 536 46.36 41.48 41.57
N VAL A 537 46.71 40.21 41.29
CA VAL A 537 48.03 39.63 41.59
C VAL A 537 49.10 40.22 40.68
N ARG A 538 48.81 40.38 39.39
CA ARG A 538 49.71 41.01 38.42
C ARG A 538 50.09 42.42 38.85
N ASN A 539 49.10 43.25 39.17
CA ASN A 539 49.32 44.66 39.55
C ASN A 539 50.14 44.77 40.84
N PHE A 540 49.91 43.88 41.80
CA PHE A 540 50.70 43.81 43.03
C PHE A 540 52.17 43.45 42.74
N LEU A 541 52.43 42.40 41.96
CA LEU A 541 53.79 41.97 41.63
C LEU A 541 54.53 42.95 40.72
N LEU A 542 53.81 43.68 39.86
CA LEU A 542 54.35 44.80 39.08
C LEU A 542 54.79 45.95 40.00
N ALA A 543 53.98 46.30 40.99
CA ALA A 543 54.30 47.34 41.96
C ALA A 543 55.52 46.98 42.83
N GLU A 544 55.66 45.72 43.23
CA GLU A 544 56.86 45.23 43.96
C GLU A 544 58.09 45.04 43.06
N GLY A 545 57.91 45.07 41.72
CA GLY A 545 59.00 44.96 40.76
C GLY A 545 59.53 43.54 40.55
N HIS A 546 58.75 42.51 40.93
CA HIS A 546 59.10 41.10 40.77
C HIS A 546 58.92 40.57 39.33
N LEU A 547 58.24 41.33 38.46
CA LEU A 547 57.97 40.99 37.06
C LEU A 547 58.88 41.72 36.05
N LYS A 548 59.98 42.34 36.49
CA LYS A 548 60.88 43.12 35.62
C LYS A 548 61.45 42.29 34.46
N ASP A 549 61.82 41.05 34.69
CA ASP A 549 62.38 40.17 33.65
C ASP A 549 61.31 39.63 32.69
N ASP A 550 60.06 39.50 33.16
CA ASP A 550 58.93 39.13 32.31
C ASP A 550 58.51 40.31 31.42
N LEU A 551 58.57 41.54 31.95
CA LEU A 551 58.37 42.76 31.16
C LEU A 551 59.45 42.93 30.09
N ARG A 552 60.73 42.70 30.44
CA ARG A 552 61.84 42.75 29.47
C ARG A 552 61.66 41.74 28.35
N ARG A 553 61.33 40.49 28.69
CA ARG A 553 61.06 39.44 27.71
C ARG A 553 59.83 39.76 26.84
N ALA A 554 58.75 40.25 27.43
CA ALA A 554 57.57 40.65 26.67
C ALA A 554 57.88 41.82 25.70
N THR A 555 58.68 42.80 26.14
CA THR A 555 59.12 43.88 25.25
C THR A 555 60.02 43.37 24.13
N GLU A 556 60.96 42.47 24.43
CA GLU A 556 61.84 41.85 23.43
C GLU A 556 61.05 41.01 22.42
N GLU A 557 60.04 40.25 22.86
CA GLU A 557 59.13 39.49 21.98
C GLU A 557 58.24 40.40 21.12
N GLU A 558 57.76 41.52 21.66
CA GLU A 558 57.03 42.54 20.87
C GLU A 558 57.94 43.20 19.84
N TYR A 559 59.17 43.56 20.20
CA TYR A 559 60.18 44.06 19.25
C TYR A 559 60.47 43.05 18.15
N GLN A 560 60.64 41.77 18.49
CA GLN A 560 60.86 40.69 17.50
C GLN A 560 59.64 40.46 16.61
N LYS A 561 58.42 40.56 17.13
CA LYS A 561 57.19 40.47 16.32
C LYS A 561 57.03 41.64 15.37
N LEU A 562 57.40 42.85 15.81
CA LEU A 562 57.42 44.05 14.96
C LEU A 562 58.48 43.91 13.85
N GLU A 563 59.67 43.43 14.17
CA GLU A 563 60.74 43.15 13.20
C GLU A 563 60.35 42.05 12.18
N GLN A 564 59.54 41.07 12.57
CA GLN A 564 59.03 40.04 11.67
C GLN A 564 57.83 40.49 10.82
N SER A 565 57.03 41.46 11.31
CA SER A 565 55.94 42.06 10.52
C SER A 565 56.45 43.05 9.47
N ASP A 566 57.64 43.62 9.68
CA ASP A 566 58.37 44.39 8.66
C ASP A 566 59.08 43.43 7.70
N GLY A 567 58.30 42.77 6.83
CA GLY A 567 58.81 42.10 5.64
C GLY A 567 59.62 43.07 4.74
N PRO A 568 60.52 42.55 3.87
CA PRO A 568 61.60 43.32 3.23
C PRO A 568 61.08 44.25 2.12
N SER A 569 60.40 45.34 2.50
CA SER A 569 59.88 46.33 1.55
C SER A 569 59.95 47.78 2.01
N GLU A 570 60.43 48.09 3.23
CA GLU A 570 60.53 49.49 3.70
C GLU A 570 61.91 49.94 4.21
N GLN A 571 62.91 49.04 4.28
CA GLN A 571 64.29 49.47 4.60
C GLN A 571 64.89 50.39 3.51
N GLY A 572 64.43 50.24 2.26
CA GLY A 572 64.83 51.08 1.14
C GLY A 572 64.24 52.49 1.16
N GLU A 573 63.09 52.71 1.82
CA GLU A 573 62.41 54.01 1.80
C GLU A 573 62.86 54.91 2.96
N VAL A 574 63.14 54.33 4.12
CA VAL A 574 63.74 55.05 5.26
C VAL A 574 65.16 55.51 4.93
N GLN A 575 65.98 54.67 4.28
CA GLN A 575 67.33 55.07 3.80
C GLN A 575 67.27 56.10 2.67
N LYS A 576 66.25 56.07 1.80
CA LYS A 576 66.00 57.12 0.79
C LYS A 576 65.62 58.47 1.40
N ARG A 577 64.86 58.47 2.49
CA ARG A 577 64.45 59.68 3.21
C ARG A 577 65.58 60.24 4.10
N LEU A 578 66.46 59.39 4.64
CA LEU A 578 67.67 59.82 5.35
C LEU A 578 68.78 60.34 4.41
N ALA A 579 68.89 59.83 3.18
CA ALA A 579 69.87 60.31 2.19
C ALA A 579 69.59 61.75 1.67
N GLY A 580 68.39 62.29 1.91
CA GLY A 580 68.00 63.65 1.52
C GLY A 580 68.31 64.74 2.55
N PHE A 581 68.78 64.38 3.75
CA PHE A 581 69.12 65.34 4.82
C PHE A 581 70.65 65.50 4.93
N GLN A 582 71.23 66.30 4.03
CA GLN A 582 72.58 66.85 4.22
C GLN A 582 72.48 68.12 5.06
N ILE A 583 72.75 68.00 6.36
CA ILE A 583 73.13 69.15 7.20
C ILE A 583 74.64 69.31 7.05
N GLY A 584 75.05 70.45 6.50
CA GLY A 584 76.46 70.78 6.27
C GLY A 584 77.25 70.90 7.57
N ASP A 585 78.42 70.29 7.57
CA ASP A 585 79.40 70.35 8.65
C ASP A 585 79.87 71.79 8.91
N SER A 586 79.84 72.18 10.19
CA SER A 586 80.69 73.24 10.72
C SER A 586 81.42 72.72 11.97
N ASN A 587 82.68 72.36 11.76
CA ASN A 587 83.83 72.41 12.69
C ASN A 587 83.55 72.42 14.20
N GLY A 588 84.01 71.37 14.90
CA GLY A 588 84.12 71.42 16.36
C GLY A 588 84.63 70.15 17.02
N ALA A 589 85.95 69.92 16.94
CA ALA A 589 86.81 69.20 17.87
C ALA A 589 86.22 68.16 18.85
N SER A 590 86.58 66.89 18.65
CA SER A 590 86.50 65.83 19.66
C SER A 590 87.60 66.00 20.72
N PRO A 591 87.31 65.78 22.01
CA PRO A 591 88.31 65.27 22.95
C PRO A 591 88.07 63.78 23.25
N ALA A 592 89.19 63.08 23.42
CA ALA A 592 89.34 61.66 23.69
C ALA A 592 88.70 61.21 25.02
N PRO A 593 88.35 59.92 25.17
CA PRO A 593 87.91 59.36 26.44
C PRO A 593 89.09 59.20 27.40
N ILE A 594 88.87 59.67 28.64
CA ILE A 594 89.80 59.60 29.76
C ILE A 594 89.81 58.18 30.35
N ALA A 595 91.02 57.79 30.74
CA ALA A 595 91.45 56.54 31.30
C ALA A 595 90.72 56.07 32.59
N SER A 596 90.66 54.76 32.72
CA SER A 596 90.54 54.02 33.98
C SER A 596 91.86 54.03 34.79
N PRO A 597 91.81 53.85 36.12
CA PRO A 597 92.88 53.21 36.88
C PRO A 597 92.42 51.82 37.37
N ARG A 598 93.14 50.71 37.14
CA ARG A 598 94.34 50.20 37.85
C ARG A 598 94.14 50.21 39.38
N ALA A 599 94.31 49.15 40.17
CA ALA A 599 95.02 47.88 39.99
C ALA A 599 94.59 46.81 41.03
N SER A 600 94.79 45.55 40.62
CA SER A 600 95.06 44.25 41.29
C SER A 600 95.85 44.28 42.63
N PRO A 601 96.03 43.15 43.42
CA PRO A 601 96.13 41.74 42.98
C PRO A 601 95.65 40.56 43.90
N VAL A 602 95.22 39.47 43.23
CA VAL A 602 95.61 38.01 43.30
C VAL A 602 96.26 37.44 44.59
N PRO A 603 96.06 36.15 45.01
CA PRO A 603 96.64 34.98 44.31
C PRO A 603 95.87 33.62 44.27
N TYR A 604 96.11 32.88 43.16
CA TYR A 604 96.29 31.41 42.97
C TYR A 604 95.11 30.42 43.12
N GLY A 605 94.94 29.39 42.28
CA GLY A 605 95.72 28.83 41.15
C GLY A 605 94.83 27.90 40.28
N ASP A 606 94.97 27.91 38.95
CA ASP A 606 95.78 27.03 38.09
C ASP A 606 95.12 25.69 37.71
N ALA A 607 94.67 25.58 36.44
CA ALA A 607 94.98 24.46 35.53
C ALA A 607 94.51 24.77 34.09
N GLN A 608 95.34 24.36 33.12
CA GLN A 608 95.46 24.83 31.74
C GLN A 608 94.48 24.17 30.74
N ALA A 609 94.13 24.90 29.68
CA ALA A 609 93.60 24.39 28.40
C ALA A 609 94.76 24.20 27.41
N THR A 610 94.75 23.21 26.52
CA THR A 610 94.19 23.24 25.15
C THR A 610 94.54 21.91 24.43
N PRO A 611 94.12 21.66 23.17
CA PRO A 611 92.76 21.60 22.62
C PRO A 611 92.53 20.23 21.91
N PHE A 612 91.32 19.94 21.42
CA PHE A 612 91.05 19.31 20.10
C PHE A 612 89.66 18.63 20.02
N ALA A 613 89.01 18.91 18.89
CA ALA A 613 88.10 18.07 18.11
C ALA A 613 86.70 17.73 18.66
N GLU A 614 85.69 18.23 17.93
CA GLU A 614 84.31 17.72 17.90
C GLU A 614 84.27 16.23 17.48
N PRO A 615 83.34 15.45 18.05
CA PRO A 615 82.77 14.29 17.36
C PRO A 615 81.23 14.38 17.26
N PRO A 616 80.62 13.57 16.36
CA PRO A 616 79.45 13.92 15.59
C PRO A 616 78.11 13.62 16.28
N GLU A 617 77.07 14.37 15.87
CA GLU A 617 75.68 14.08 16.18
C GLU A 617 75.26 12.71 15.62
N HIS A 618 74.81 11.82 16.51
CA HIS A 618 74.10 10.59 16.15
C HIS A 618 72.58 10.88 16.10
N PRO A 619 71.86 10.45 15.06
CA PRO A 619 70.42 10.62 14.99
C PRO A 619 69.72 9.50 15.75
N CYS A 620 69.01 9.83 16.82
CA CYS A 620 68.02 8.91 17.42
C CYS A 620 66.61 9.30 16.95
N PRO A 621 65.80 8.33 16.47
CA PRO A 621 64.49 8.59 15.88
C PRO A 621 63.42 8.82 16.95
N HIS A 622 62.63 9.87 16.76
CA HIS A 622 61.36 10.06 17.46
C HIS A 622 60.34 9.00 17.01
N PRO A 623 59.64 8.31 17.93
CA PRO A 623 58.45 7.55 17.55
C PRO A 623 57.30 8.54 17.32
N ILE A 624 56.92 8.71 16.05
CA ILE A 624 55.68 9.37 15.64
C ILE A 624 54.56 8.33 15.83
N ILE A 625 53.68 8.57 16.80
CA ILE A 625 52.45 7.77 17.00
C ILE A 625 51.35 8.46 16.18
N PRO A 626 50.69 7.77 15.23
CA PRO A 626 49.60 8.36 14.45
C PRO A 626 48.32 8.50 15.30
N ASP A 627 47.79 9.71 15.33
CA ASP A 627 46.70 10.21 16.18
C ASP A 627 45.27 9.72 15.83
N GLU A 628 45.10 8.69 15.01
CA GLU A 628 43.77 8.29 14.52
C GLU A 628 43.11 7.10 15.24
N GLU A 629 43.82 6.36 16.10
CA GLU A 629 43.24 5.20 16.81
C GLU A 629 42.91 5.43 18.29
N LEU A 630 43.24 6.59 18.86
CA LEU A 630 42.98 6.89 20.29
C LEU A 630 41.63 7.57 20.58
N ARG A 631 40.81 7.84 19.56
CA ARG A 631 39.47 8.44 19.72
C ARG A 631 38.29 7.47 19.68
N LYS A 632 38.51 6.16 19.47
CA LYS A 632 37.42 5.16 19.40
C LYS A 632 37.23 4.31 20.66
N ALA A 633 37.97 4.58 21.75
CA ALA A 633 37.84 3.84 23.00
C ALA A 633 36.94 4.50 24.07
N TYR A 634 36.35 5.67 23.78
CA TYR A 634 35.45 6.36 24.71
C TYR A 634 34.10 6.61 24.06
N HIS A 635 33.27 5.57 24.02
CA HIS A 635 31.80 5.58 24.10
C HIS A 635 31.28 4.31 23.43
N THR A 636 30.84 3.34 24.25
CA THR A 636 29.57 2.60 24.13
C THR A 636 29.61 1.43 25.11
N ASN A 637 28.89 1.56 26.23
CA ASN A 637 28.38 0.41 26.96
C ASN A 637 26.96 0.21 26.45
N GLU A 638 26.70 -0.85 25.67
CA GLU A 638 25.42 -1.57 25.60
C GLU A 638 25.60 -2.87 24.77
N PRO A 639 24.76 -3.90 25.00
CA PRO A 639 25.18 -5.30 24.92
C PRO A 639 24.97 -5.97 23.55
N ASP A 640 25.77 -7.02 23.34
CA ASP A 640 25.74 -7.93 22.19
C ASP A 640 24.41 -8.70 22.06
N GLU A 641 23.80 -8.64 20.88
CA GLU A 641 22.99 -9.75 20.36
C GLU A 641 22.91 -9.74 18.81
N LEU A 642 23.18 -10.92 18.23
CA LEU A 642 22.85 -11.40 16.88
C LEU A 642 23.74 -10.98 15.68
N ALA A 643 24.38 -11.97 15.04
CA ALA A 643 23.89 -12.50 13.74
C ALA A 643 24.84 -13.57 13.16
N ILE A 644 24.22 -14.70 12.80
CA ILE A 644 24.80 -15.83 12.09
C ILE A 644 24.97 -15.46 10.61
N GLN A 645 26.11 -15.84 10.05
CA GLN A 645 26.54 -15.64 8.67
C GLN A 645 25.58 -16.31 7.67
N ALA A 646 25.07 -15.55 6.71
CA ALA A 646 24.47 -16.06 5.48
C ALA A 646 25.56 -16.16 4.41
N TYR A 647 25.72 -17.36 3.84
CA TYR A 647 26.60 -17.63 2.70
C TYR A 647 25.94 -17.17 1.41
N ASN A 648 26.63 -16.29 0.68
CA ASN A 648 26.35 -15.94 -0.71
C ASN A 648 26.85 -17.07 -1.64
N VAL A 649 26.00 -17.50 -2.58
CA VAL A 649 26.38 -18.34 -3.73
C VAL A 649 26.13 -17.50 -5.00
N PRO A 650 27.04 -17.48 -5.99
CA PRO A 650 26.86 -16.68 -7.20
C PRO A 650 26.02 -17.40 -8.26
N ASP A 651 25.25 -16.61 -9.01
CA ASP A 651 24.44 -17.02 -10.17
C ASP A 651 25.28 -17.28 -11.43
N ASP A 652 24.86 -18.27 -12.22
CA ASP A 652 25.30 -18.54 -13.59
C ASP A 652 24.11 -18.40 -14.56
N PRO A 653 24.28 -17.85 -15.79
CA PRO A 653 23.17 -17.59 -16.70
C PRO A 653 23.04 -18.71 -17.74
N THR A 654 21.80 -19.11 -18.09
CA THR A 654 21.34 -19.46 -19.47
C THR A 654 19.96 -20.14 -19.44
N PHE A 655 18.96 -19.54 -20.09
CA PHE A 655 18.21 -20.08 -21.25
C PHE A 655 16.88 -19.35 -21.45
N SER A 656 16.71 -18.82 -22.66
CA SER A 656 15.49 -18.22 -23.19
C SER A 656 14.45 -19.27 -23.60
N ARG A 657 13.16 -19.03 -23.32
CA ARG A 657 12.06 -19.57 -24.13
C ARG A 657 10.84 -18.65 -24.13
N GLN A 658 10.37 -18.35 -25.34
CA GLN A 658 9.20 -17.51 -25.66
C GLN A 658 7.88 -18.22 -25.34
N GLY A 659 6.88 -17.46 -24.88
CA GLY A 659 5.47 -17.85 -24.73
C GLY A 659 4.55 -16.62 -24.69
N SER A 660 3.45 -16.70 -25.44
CA SER A 660 2.53 -15.64 -25.91
C SER A 660 1.53 -15.08 -24.85
N PRO A 661 0.74 -14.02 -25.16
CA PRO A 661 0.23 -13.09 -24.14
C PRO A 661 -1.09 -13.55 -23.49
N LYS A 662 -1.19 -13.43 -22.16
CA LYS A 662 -2.44 -13.59 -21.40
C LYS A 662 -2.94 -12.24 -20.88
N LYS A 663 -4.26 -12.06 -21.00
CA LYS A 663 -5.07 -10.92 -20.55
C LYS A 663 -4.82 -10.64 -19.06
N GLY A 664 -4.54 -9.37 -18.75
CA GLY A 664 -4.22 -8.94 -17.39
C GLY A 664 -5.43 -8.91 -16.47
N SER A 665 -5.47 -9.81 -15.49
CA SER A 665 -6.03 -9.53 -14.17
C SER A 665 -4.87 -9.02 -13.30
N LYS A 666 -4.99 -7.83 -12.71
CA LYS A 666 -3.96 -7.25 -11.84
C LYS A 666 -3.86 -8.05 -10.55
N SER A 667 -2.93 -9.01 -10.48
CA SER A 667 -2.45 -9.59 -9.23
C SER A 667 -1.38 -8.68 -8.63
N VAL A 668 -1.58 -8.21 -7.40
CA VAL A 668 -0.56 -7.46 -6.66
C VAL A 668 0.45 -8.47 -6.11
N HIS A 669 1.64 -8.55 -6.69
CA HIS A 669 2.76 -9.29 -6.10
C HIS A 669 3.31 -8.49 -4.92
N PHE A 670 3.34 -9.12 -3.75
CA PHE A 670 3.79 -8.52 -2.49
C PHE A 670 5.25 -8.87 -2.15
N GLN A 671 5.98 -9.57 -3.03
CA GLN A 671 7.22 -10.25 -2.66
C GLN A 671 8.49 -9.38 -2.64
N ASP A 672 8.48 -8.18 -3.23
CA ASP A 672 9.74 -7.45 -3.46
C ASP A 672 9.87 -6.09 -2.73
N ASP A 673 8.81 -5.58 -2.08
CA ASP A 673 8.80 -4.20 -1.51
C ASP A 673 8.20 -4.09 -0.09
N CYS A 674 7.92 -5.22 0.58
CA CYS A 674 7.51 -5.35 1.98
C CYS A 674 8.04 -6.70 2.51
#